data_AF-A0A3A6RCT4-F1
#
_entry.id   AF-A0A3A6RCT4-F1
#
_cell.length_a   1.000
_cell.length_b   1.000
_cell.length_c   1.000
_cell.angle_alpha   90.00
_cell.angle_beta   90.00
_cell.angle_gamma   90.00
#
_symmetry.space_group_name_H-M   'P 1'
#
loop_
_entity.id
_entity.type
_entity.pdbx_description
1 polymer ?
#
loop_
_entity_poly.entity_id
_entity_poly.type
_entity_poly.pdbx_seq_one_letter_code
_entity_poly.pdbx_strand_id
1 'polypeptide(L)'
;MTIKIQKTLWVTGVQPVEINGSRYIPTALRYGKDGDVSFGLPAITVTSGILNNNFKIDLGDISPGSSTRKLFPTESGVEKSAYELSKDFIENSLSTIERELNPNNEPKIPAKIIVAEPLNFQLQENYKAWVQNYRGNIRRILSRYEEVEFLPEPFAVYQYYRYGQRIPHLQENAKHIALVLDFGGGTFDGCIIESTNKGDISLSGKHSKPLGADSVAKGGFYINQCLAEYLIKRSIDPRTKADADSCIKNHHRIRSGELQLDSLSPKKQIFIKNFRQLIQKCEHYKIGLVSSVKSWSLNNDAYEKISIELPKDPFVDEPWIQDDLYAHQLRNIFIEKIWDQHLHRVIKKVFKAAEPELVGKEITTTLISGGSSNIRWLLELLIRDFENELAGAEPIPISQSFQEVVATGLAIECARRYYEDESEFVGVTYNPIRLKLDPDNKGFEENKIFISVGDKVDMKGAKPADLMPSALALNNFINQPLQWKIRLNSPPKSHLTYVFSKPSEQGEDDVYNVESQVVHTRDNKHFDSSLTVQLTVSEDGTAKPTFIYKQPNAEFGVSGNIVEGKAFAIDMTAPTSKDSSAANYIGYDFGTSCSAICMITQDQVKTTKLRASKSSWLGLSDALALLPYPVAYPLRKYLDVKNSTQSTSVAREAFEAALAFLAYCTAAESLSAKPSTRFLKSFQHRSMGPLKDLLERALEHGGNGLFFCAELLKILPKHMEQLNKSISDFTQHKHEKLADDAFDSHSHLFLIINLCLEVVRGKKFGYVSETRPTPFKMGTYQGLFKVANDIQPFIETVGFTSTTQLAREIPVLLDPESQTGLSLFPFMFWSEDAEISSGFECFWFDKPADKTSQCSFVKPCSRKKEILANSINPYLGEAIDDMINNGRLQFGVFNITIDQSAGDS
;
A
#
# COMPACT_ATOMS: atom_id res chain seq x y z
N MET A 1 -19.82 14.53 23.92
CA MET A 1 -19.86 13.49 22.87
C MET A 1 -19.14 14.03 21.65
N THR A 2 -17.88 13.67 21.49
CA THR A 2 -17.03 14.15 20.39
C THR A 2 -17.44 13.42 19.11
N ILE A 3 -17.90 14.17 18.12
CA ILE A 3 -18.20 13.66 16.77
C ILE A 3 -16.86 13.25 16.17
N LYS A 4 -16.57 11.95 16.15
CA LYS A 4 -15.41 11.40 15.42
C LYS A 4 -15.65 11.68 13.92
N ILE A 5 -14.91 12.63 13.38
CA ILE A 5 -14.86 12.93 11.96
C ILE A 5 -14.48 11.64 11.22
N GLN A 6 -15.27 11.31 10.21
CA GLN A 6 -15.19 10.11 9.40
C GLN A 6 -13.95 10.20 8.50
N LYS A 7 -12.89 9.45 8.83
CA LYS A 7 -11.64 9.44 8.05
C LYS A 7 -11.76 8.46 6.88
N THR A 8 -12.02 8.95 5.68
CA THR A 8 -11.75 8.21 4.43
C THR A 8 -10.29 8.44 4.05
N LEU A 9 -9.36 7.84 4.82
CA LEU A 9 -7.95 7.89 4.47
C LEU A 9 -7.67 6.93 3.32
N TRP A 10 -7.21 7.48 2.21
CA TRP A 10 -6.71 6.73 1.05
C TRP A 10 -5.19 6.66 1.12
N VAL A 11 -4.61 5.49 0.88
CA VAL A 11 -3.17 5.33 0.64
C VAL A 11 -2.98 4.24 -0.43
N THR A 12 -2.78 4.64 -1.69
CA THR A 12 -2.35 3.72 -2.77
C THR A 12 -0.84 3.53 -2.76
N GLY A 13 -0.38 2.39 -3.28
CA GLY A 13 1.05 2.18 -3.52
C GLY A 13 1.88 1.90 -2.26
N VAL A 14 1.26 1.52 -1.15
CA VAL A 14 2.01 0.99 0.00
C VAL A 14 2.61 -0.34 -0.43
N GLN A 15 3.93 -0.42 -0.37
CA GLN A 15 4.69 -1.61 -0.72
C GLN A 15 5.43 -2.10 0.51
N PRO A 16 5.63 -3.42 0.65
CA PRO A 16 6.44 -3.93 1.74
C PRO A 16 7.87 -3.38 1.64
N VAL A 17 8.43 -3.08 2.80
CA VAL A 17 9.83 -2.66 2.94
C VAL A 17 10.74 -3.82 2.55
N GLU A 18 11.76 -3.53 1.75
CA GLU A 18 12.75 -4.51 1.36
C GLU A 18 13.80 -4.68 2.47
N ILE A 19 13.95 -5.90 2.97
CA ILE A 19 14.93 -6.29 3.99
C ILE A 19 15.77 -7.43 3.44
N ASN A 20 17.10 -7.26 3.42
CA ASN A 20 18.05 -8.24 2.86
C ASN A 20 17.74 -8.65 1.41
N GLY A 21 17.32 -7.70 0.56
CA GLY A 21 17.01 -7.99 -0.84
C GLY A 21 15.63 -8.62 -1.08
N SER A 22 14.79 -8.72 -0.04
CA SER A 22 13.45 -9.33 -0.15
C SER A 22 12.39 -8.49 0.56
N ARG A 23 11.21 -8.39 -0.06
CA ARG A 23 10.01 -7.79 0.51
C ARG A 23 9.26 -8.72 1.48
N TYR A 24 9.58 -10.01 1.41
CA TYR A 24 8.98 -11.07 2.21
C TYR A 24 10.10 -11.77 2.97
N ILE A 25 10.01 -11.76 4.29
CA ILE A 25 11.10 -12.14 5.18
C ILE A 25 10.76 -13.52 5.75
N PRO A 26 11.43 -14.61 5.32
CA PRO A 26 11.24 -15.92 5.94
C PRO A 26 11.37 -15.82 7.47
N THR A 27 10.38 -16.31 8.22
CA THR A 27 10.37 -16.24 9.68
C THR A 27 11.25 -17.33 10.27
N ALA A 28 12.56 -17.14 10.10
CA ALA A 28 13.58 -18.09 10.45
C ALA A 28 14.84 -17.40 10.93
N LEU A 29 15.53 -18.06 11.86
CA LEU A 29 16.79 -17.65 12.44
C LEU A 29 17.78 -18.80 12.41
N ARG A 30 19.06 -18.44 12.33
CA ARG A 30 20.17 -19.35 12.54
C ARG A 30 21.26 -18.67 13.35
N TYR A 31 21.87 -19.44 14.23
CA TYR A 31 22.96 -19.00 15.08
C TYR A 31 24.24 -19.72 14.65
N GLY A 32 25.21 -18.98 14.14
CA GLY A 32 26.54 -19.50 13.83
C GLY A 32 27.26 -19.98 15.09
N LYS A 33 28.29 -20.80 14.91
CA LYS A 33 29.12 -21.32 16.02
C LYS A 33 29.82 -20.21 16.80
N ASP A 34 30.11 -19.10 16.13
CA ASP A 34 30.77 -17.92 16.71
C ASP A 34 29.77 -16.95 17.38
N GLY A 35 28.47 -17.28 17.38
CA GLY A 35 27.40 -16.45 17.97
C GLY A 35 26.71 -15.51 16.98
N ASP A 36 27.18 -15.41 15.74
CA ASP A 36 26.55 -14.60 14.69
C ASP A 36 25.12 -15.06 14.39
N VAL A 37 24.20 -14.11 14.24
CA VAL A 37 22.79 -14.38 13.96
C VAL A 37 22.47 -14.02 12.52
N SER A 38 21.99 -14.99 11.74
CA SER A 38 21.37 -14.73 10.44
C SER A 38 19.86 -14.94 10.52
N PHE A 39 19.11 -14.15 9.77
CA PHE A 39 17.65 -14.17 9.77
C PHE A 39 17.11 -14.03 8.34
N GLY A 40 15.86 -14.42 8.10
CA GLY A 40 15.22 -14.23 6.80
C GLY A 40 15.84 -15.10 5.69
N LEU A 41 16.00 -14.53 4.50
CA LEU A 41 16.58 -15.21 3.34
C LEU A 41 18.00 -15.75 3.63
N PRO A 42 18.93 -14.98 4.24
CA PRO A 42 20.23 -15.50 4.67
C PRO A 42 20.19 -16.73 5.59
N ALA A 43 19.15 -16.88 6.43
CA ALA A 43 19.04 -18.02 7.32
C ALA A 43 18.63 -19.31 6.59
N ILE A 44 17.75 -19.20 5.59
CA ILE A 44 17.19 -20.35 4.86
C ILE A 44 18.04 -20.82 3.68
N THR A 45 18.96 -19.98 3.17
CA THR A 45 19.84 -20.35 2.04
C THR A 45 20.94 -21.32 2.44
N VAL A 46 21.29 -21.39 3.72
CA VAL A 46 22.35 -22.28 4.21
C VAL A 46 21.74 -23.64 4.59
N THR A 47 22.20 -24.70 3.92
CA THR A 47 21.57 -26.04 3.96
C THR A 47 22.02 -26.96 5.10
N SER A 48 23.12 -26.64 5.79
CA SER A 48 23.62 -27.38 6.96
C SER A 48 23.04 -26.83 8.27
N GLY A 49 23.30 -27.41 9.45
CA GLY A 49 23.01 -26.79 10.76
C GLY A 49 21.55 -26.75 11.23
N ILE A 50 21.31 -26.06 12.35
CA ILE A 50 19.98 -25.96 13.01
C ILE A 50 19.28 -24.68 12.57
N LEU A 51 18.16 -24.83 11.87
CA LEU A 51 17.27 -23.73 11.50
C LEU A 51 16.16 -23.58 12.55
N ASN A 52 16.09 -22.43 13.22
CA ASN A 52 15.01 -22.11 14.14
C ASN A 52 13.88 -21.41 13.36
N ASN A 53 12.73 -22.07 13.23
CA ASN A 53 11.53 -21.55 12.55
C ASN A 53 10.25 -21.94 13.32
N ASN A 54 9.08 -21.45 12.88
CA ASN A 54 7.76 -21.73 13.48
C ASN A 54 7.60 -21.37 14.97
N PHE A 55 8.51 -20.57 15.53
CA PHE A 55 8.49 -20.18 16.95
C PHE A 55 7.39 -19.15 17.31
N LYS A 56 6.69 -18.56 16.32
CA LYS A 56 5.53 -17.66 16.55
C LYS A 56 4.43 -18.34 17.37
N ILE A 57 4.13 -19.60 17.08
CA ILE A 57 3.04 -20.34 17.75
C ILE A 57 3.36 -20.53 19.23
N ASP A 58 4.59 -20.95 19.52
CA ASP A 58 5.06 -21.17 20.89
C ASP A 58 5.17 -19.85 21.70
N LEU A 59 5.16 -18.68 21.05
CA LEU A 59 5.21 -17.38 21.73
C LEU A 59 3.96 -17.10 22.58
N GLY A 60 2.77 -17.55 22.14
CA GLY A 60 1.54 -17.37 22.93
C GLY A 60 1.37 -18.40 24.05
N ASP A 61 2.12 -19.51 24.02
CA ASP A 61 2.16 -20.47 25.13
C ASP A 61 3.03 -19.97 26.30
N ILE A 62 3.81 -18.90 26.11
CA ILE A 62 4.70 -18.33 27.13
C ILE A 62 4.00 -17.16 27.82
N SER A 63 3.65 -17.31 29.09
CA SER A 63 3.23 -16.19 29.93
C SER A 63 4.38 -15.16 30.08
N PRO A 64 4.14 -13.86 29.86
CA PRO A 64 5.18 -12.83 29.96
C PRO A 64 5.89 -12.86 31.32
N GLY A 65 7.20 -13.08 31.32
CA GLY A 65 8.01 -13.15 32.55
C GLY A 65 8.05 -14.52 33.25
N SER A 66 7.45 -15.56 32.67
CA SER A 66 7.53 -16.94 33.18
C SER A 66 8.95 -17.51 33.15
N SER A 67 9.29 -18.31 34.16
CA SER A 67 10.54 -19.09 34.24
C SER A 67 10.48 -20.43 33.51
N THR A 68 9.30 -21.02 33.34
CA THR A 68 9.06 -22.22 32.55
C THR A 68 8.80 -21.85 31.10
N ARG A 69 9.66 -22.33 30.20
CA ARG A 69 9.59 -22.05 28.75
C ARG A 69 10.17 -23.21 27.96
N LYS A 70 9.51 -23.59 26.86
CA LYS A 70 10.07 -24.52 25.88
C LYS A 70 11.34 -23.91 25.29
N LEU A 71 12.42 -24.67 25.31
CA LEU A 71 13.71 -24.28 24.78
C LEU A 71 13.95 -24.96 23.45
N PHE A 72 14.56 -24.22 22.53
CA PHE A 72 14.91 -24.65 21.20
C PHE A 72 16.43 -24.75 21.13
N PRO A 73 16.98 -25.86 20.63
CA PRO A 73 18.41 -25.95 20.39
C PRO A 73 18.82 -24.95 19.31
N THR A 74 20.04 -24.45 19.40
CA THR A 74 20.67 -23.65 18.35
C THR A 74 22.02 -24.23 17.98
N GLU A 75 22.51 -23.93 16.79
CA GLU A 75 23.81 -24.43 16.32
C GLU A 75 25.00 -23.82 17.09
N SER A 76 24.80 -22.70 17.80
CA SER A 76 25.77 -22.16 18.77
C SER A 76 25.94 -23.00 20.03
N GLY A 77 25.05 -23.98 20.27
CA GLY A 77 25.00 -24.79 21.49
C GLY A 77 24.24 -24.13 22.65
N VAL A 78 23.85 -22.85 22.52
CA VAL A 78 23.01 -22.16 23.50
C VAL A 78 21.53 -22.38 23.17
N GLU A 79 20.76 -22.94 24.09
CA GLU A 79 19.31 -23.08 23.88
C GLU A 79 18.60 -21.72 24.06
N LYS A 80 17.58 -21.47 23.23
CA LYS A 80 16.79 -20.24 23.29
C LYS A 80 15.30 -20.54 23.37
N SER A 81 14.56 -19.70 24.08
CA SER A 81 13.09 -19.75 24.16
C SER A 81 12.43 -19.10 22.94
N ALA A 82 11.15 -19.40 22.69
CA ALA A 82 10.39 -18.75 21.60
C ALA A 82 10.33 -17.22 21.76
N TYR A 83 10.35 -16.69 22.99
CA TYR A 83 10.46 -15.26 23.24
C TYR A 83 11.79 -14.68 22.74
N GLU A 84 12.91 -15.33 23.06
CA GLU A 84 14.24 -14.87 22.62
C GLU A 84 14.39 -14.97 21.10
N LEU A 85 13.92 -16.06 20.49
CA LEU A 85 13.88 -16.19 19.02
C LEU A 85 13.02 -15.10 18.38
N SER A 86 11.82 -14.85 18.92
CA SER A 86 10.92 -13.82 18.39
C SER A 86 11.53 -12.42 18.56
N LYS A 87 12.16 -12.15 19.70
CA LYS A 87 12.84 -10.89 19.97
C LYS A 87 13.97 -10.66 18.95
N ASP A 88 14.89 -11.61 18.82
CA ASP A 88 16.03 -11.52 17.90
C ASP A 88 15.52 -11.32 16.45
N PHE A 89 14.48 -12.06 16.03
CA PHE A 89 13.92 -11.91 14.68
C PHE A 89 13.30 -10.53 14.45
N ILE A 90 12.44 -10.08 15.37
CA ILE A 90 11.72 -8.80 15.23
C ILE A 90 12.69 -7.63 15.22
N GLU A 91 13.65 -7.59 16.16
CA GLU A 91 14.68 -6.54 16.23
C GLU A 91 15.53 -6.49 14.97
N ASN A 92 15.98 -7.64 14.45
CA ASN A 92 16.74 -7.69 13.21
C ASN A 92 15.89 -7.25 12.00
N SER A 93 14.62 -7.66 11.93
CA SER A 93 13.74 -7.32 10.81
C SER A 93 13.37 -5.83 10.74
N LEU A 94 13.29 -5.15 11.88
CA LEU A 94 12.95 -3.73 11.97
C LEU A 94 14.19 -2.82 11.96
N SER A 95 15.38 -3.35 12.20
CA SER A 95 16.63 -2.58 12.37
C SER A 95 16.88 -1.51 11.28
N THR A 96 16.65 -1.84 10.00
CA THR A 96 16.80 -0.90 8.89
C THR A 96 15.84 0.29 9.02
N ILE A 97 14.57 0.01 9.32
CA ILE A 97 13.52 1.03 9.47
C ILE A 97 13.79 1.88 10.71
N GLU A 98 14.16 1.26 11.82
CA GLU A 98 14.44 1.97 13.08
C GLU A 98 15.60 2.95 12.94
N ARG A 99 16.64 2.57 12.21
CA ARG A 99 17.78 3.45 11.92
C ARG A 99 17.38 4.67 11.08
N GLU A 100 16.41 4.52 10.18
CA GLU A 100 15.88 5.63 9.37
C GLU A 100 14.96 6.54 10.18
N LEU A 101 14.10 5.97 11.02
CA LEU A 101 13.11 6.71 11.80
C LEU A 101 13.67 7.36 13.06
N ASN A 102 14.78 6.83 13.59
CA ASN A 102 15.39 7.30 14.83
C ASN A 102 16.89 7.56 14.67
N PRO A 103 17.30 8.49 13.77
CA PRO A 103 18.71 8.75 13.49
C PRO A 103 19.48 9.29 14.71
N ASN A 104 18.78 9.90 15.66
CA ASN A 104 19.35 10.47 16.88
C ASN A 104 19.37 9.49 18.06
N ASN A 105 18.92 8.24 17.86
CA ASN A 105 18.82 7.21 18.91
C ASN A 105 18.04 7.68 20.16
N GLU A 106 16.91 8.35 19.95
CA GLU A 106 15.99 8.72 21.01
C GLU A 106 15.41 7.48 21.71
N PRO A 107 15.05 7.55 23.01
CA PRO A 107 14.52 6.41 23.76
C PRO A 107 13.22 5.82 23.19
N LYS A 108 12.44 6.64 22.49
CA LYS A 108 11.20 6.25 21.81
C LYS A 108 11.34 6.52 20.32
N ILE A 109 11.01 5.53 19.50
CA ILE A 109 10.97 5.67 18.04
C ILE A 109 9.69 6.41 17.68
N PRO A 110 9.74 7.50 16.87
CA PRO A 110 8.58 8.32 16.48
C PRO A 110 7.71 7.60 15.43
N ALA A 111 7.20 6.45 15.82
CA ALA A 111 6.37 5.59 14.99
C ALA A 111 5.39 4.80 15.86
N LYS A 112 4.21 4.59 15.29
CA LYS A 112 3.14 3.77 15.84
C LYS A 112 3.06 2.49 15.02
N ILE A 113 2.97 1.35 15.69
CA ILE A 113 3.02 0.03 15.04
C ILE A 113 1.75 -0.76 15.37
N ILE A 114 1.10 -1.28 14.32
CA ILE A 114 0.04 -2.30 14.47
C ILE A 114 0.59 -3.63 13.99
N VAL A 115 0.49 -4.65 14.85
CA VAL A 115 0.93 -6.01 14.57
C VAL A 115 -0.25 -6.93 14.26
N ALA A 116 -0.09 -7.81 13.28
CA ALA A 116 -1.05 -8.87 12.96
C ALA A 116 -1.33 -9.76 14.19
N GLU A 117 -2.60 -10.00 14.45
CA GLU A 117 -3.06 -11.01 15.40
C GLU A 117 -3.61 -12.24 14.66
N PRO A 118 -3.04 -13.44 14.90
CA PRO A 118 -3.51 -14.64 14.22
C PRO A 118 -4.86 -15.13 14.75
N LEU A 119 -5.65 -15.70 13.84
CA LEU A 119 -6.88 -16.44 14.16
C LEU A 119 -6.56 -17.87 14.58
N ASN A 120 -6.20 -18.15 15.83
CA ASN A 120 -6.07 -19.55 16.26
C ASN A 120 -7.39 -20.10 16.78
N PHE A 121 -8.14 -20.84 15.96
CA PHE A 121 -9.31 -21.60 16.42
C PHE A 121 -9.30 -23.03 15.89
N GLN A 122 -8.33 -23.83 16.36
CA GLN A 122 -8.49 -25.28 16.49
C GLN A 122 -7.58 -25.94 17.55
N LEU A 123 -6.81 -25.15 18.32
CA LEU A 123 -6.01 -25.65 19.43
C LEU A 123 -6.28 -24.85 20.71
N GLN A 124 -6.79 -25.56 21.72
CA GLN A 124 -6.91 -25.25 23.15
C GLN A 124 -8.21 -24.59 23.66
N GLU A 125 -8.69 -25.13 24.78
CA GLU A 125 -9.68 -24.56 25.71
C GLU A 125 -9.28 -23.16 26.26
N ASN A 126 -8.10 -22.63 25.88
CA ASN A 126 -7.45 -21.44 26.44
C ASN A 126 -7.02 -20.37 25.41
N TYR A 127 -7.61 -20.29 24.22
CA TYR A 127 -7.25 -19.28 23.19
C TYR A 127 -7.15 -17.83 23.71
N LYS A 128 -8.06 -17.42 24.60
CA LYS A 128 -8.01 -16.07 25.21
C LYS A 128 -6.70 -15.82 25.97
N ALA A 129 -6.22 -16.81 26.71
CA ALA A 129 -4.95 -16.72 27.45
C ALA A 129 -3.77 -16.69 26.47
N TRP A 130 -3.81 -17.52 25.43
CA TRP A 130 -2.77 -17.54 24.39
C TRP A 130 -2.61 -16.17 23.69
N VAL A 131 -3.73 -15.53 23.30
CA VAL A 131 -3.71 -14.19 22.67
C VAL A 131 -3.19 -13.13 23.64
N GLN A 132 -3.58 -13.18 24.91
CA GLN A 132 -3.08 -12.25 25.92
C GLN A 132 -1.56 -12.37 26.11
N ASN A 133 -1.05 -13.61 26.16
CA ASN A 133 0.38 -13.90 26.24
C ASN A 133 1.13 -13.41 25.00
N TYR A 134 0.63 -13.72 23.81
CA TYR A 134 1.17 -13.24 22.54
C TYR A 134 1.27 -11.70 22.52
N ARG A 135 0.17 -11.00 22.81
CA ARG A 135 0.14 -9.53 22.90
C ARG A 135 1.13 -8.99 23.92
N GLY A 136 1.20 -9.61 25.11
CA GLY A 136 2.11 -9.21 26.18
C GLY A 136 3.58 -9.33 25.78
N ASN A 137 3.96 -10.45 25.16
CA ASN A 137 5.32 -10.67 24.67
C ASN A 137 5.69 -9.73 23.53
N ILE A 138 4.81 -9.53 22.55
CA ILE A 138 5.06 -8.60 21.43
C ILE A 138 5.18 -7.14 21.93
N ARG A 139 4.31 -6.69 22.84
CA ARG A 139 4.44 -5.35 23.45
C ARG A 139 5.75 -5.16 24.18
N ARG A 140 6.23 -6.20 24.87
CA ARG A 140 7.54 -6.16 25.55
C ARG A 140 8.70 -6.06 24.55
N ILE A 141 8.62 -6.77 23.43
CA ILE A 141 9.63 -6.70 22.36
C ILE A 141 9.60 -5.33 21.69
N LEU A 142 8.43 -4.75 21.45
CA LEU A 142 8.23 -3.49 20.72
C LEU A 142 8.09 -2.26 21.63
N SER A 143 8.45 -2.35 22.91
CA SER A 143 8.19 -1.28 23.90
C SER A 143 8.88 0.06 23.59
N ARG A 144 9.85 0.05 22.67
CA ARG A 144 10.59 1.23 22.16
C ARG A 144 9.79 2.09 21.19
N TYR A 145 8.65 1.62 20.66
CA TYR A 145 7.77 2.43 19.80
C TYR A 145 6.84 3.32 20.64
N GLU A 146 6.32 4.40 20.05
CA GLU A 146 5.35 5.30 20.73
C GLU A 146 4.10 4.52 21.16
N GLU A 147 3.51 3.76 20.24
CA GLU A 147 2.29 3.00 20.46
C GLU A 147 2.35 1.63 19.76
N VAL A 148 1.85 0.58 20.45
CA VAL A 148 1.84 -0.80 19.94
C VAL A 148 0.43 -1.39 20.06
N GLU A 149 -0.23 -1.53 18.92
CA GLU A 149 -1.58 -2.08 18.80
C GLU A 149 -1.63 -3.38 18.00
N PHE A 150 -2.80 -4.03 18.04
CA PHE A 150 -3.05 -5.30 17.36
C PHE A 150 -4.33 -5.21 16.56
N LEU A 151 -4.34 -5.88 15.41
CA LEU A 151 -5.53 -6.07 14.59
C LEU A 151 -5.55 -7.52 14.08
N PRO A 152 -6.68 -8.24 14.19
CA PRO A 152 -6.78 -9.58 13.62
C PRO A 152 -6.58 -9.57 12.10
N GLU A 153 -5.83 -10.55 11.61
CA GLU A 153 -5.45 -10.70 10.20
C GLU A 153 -6.62 -10.49 9.20
N PRO A 154 -7.83 -11.04 9.40
CA PRO A 154 -8.94 -10.85 8.46
C PRO A 154 -9.43 -9.41 8.33
N PHE A 155 -9.38 -8.64 9.42
CA PHE A 155 -9.76 -7.24 9.37
C PHE A 155 -8.69 -6.44 8.63
N ALA A 156 -7.41 -6.79 8.76
CA ALA A 156 -6.35 -6.21 7.94
C ALA A 156 -6.59 -6.49 6.45
N VAL A 157 -6.95 -7.73 6.09
CA VAL A 157 -7.33 -8.10 4.73
C VAL A 157 -8.48 -7.22 4.23
N TYR A 158 -9.56 -7.09 4.99
CA TYR A 158 -10.68 -6.22 4.62
C TYR A 158 -10.25 -4.76 4.40
N GLN A 159 -9.42 -4.21 5.28
CA GLN A 159 -8.93 -2.83 5.12
C GLN A 159 -8.05 -2.67 3.88
N TYR A 160 -7.27 -3.67 3.51
CA TYR A 160 -6.52 -3.64 2.26
C TYR A 160 -7.44 -3.60 1.04
N TYR A 161 -8.44 -4.48 0.95
CA TYR A 161 -9.36 -4.49 -0.19
C TYR A 161 -10.20 -3.21 -0.27
N ARG A 162 -10.68 -2.71 0.88
CA ARG A 162 -11.47 -1.48 0.93
C ARG A 162 -10.64 -0.23 0.68
N TYR A 163 -9.51 -0.04 1.36
CA TYR A 163 -8.79 1.24 1.34
C TYR A 163 -7.50 1.23 0.50
N GLY A 164 -6.88 0.07 0.32
CA GLY A 164 -5.69 -0.11 -0.53
C GLY A 164 -6.07 -0.30 -2.00
N GLN A 165 -6.93 -1.28 -2.30
CA GLN A 165 -7.36 -1.61 -3.68
C GLN A 165 -8.59 -0.82 -4.14
N ARG A 166 -9.37 -0.24 -3.21
CA ARG A 166 -10.61 0.49 -3.51
C ARG A 166 -11.58 -0.29 -4.37
N ILE A 167 -11.82 -1.55 -4.00
CA ILE A 167 -12.85 -2.36 -4.65
C ILE A 167 -14.18 -1.57 -4.68
N PRO A 168 -14.80 -1.34 -5.87
CA PRO A 168 -15.92 -0.42 -6.02
C PRO A 168 -17.10 -0.68 -5.08
N HIS A 169 -17.60 -1.92 -5.00
CA HIS A 169 -18.73 -2.26 -4.12
C HIS A 169 -18.38 -2.14 -2.65
N LEU A 170 -17.11 -2.34 -2.27
CA LEU A 170 -16.65 -2.13 -0.89
C LEU A 170 -16.51 -0.66 -0.52
N GLN A 171 -16.65 0.30 -1.45
CA GLN A 171 -16.65 1.74 -1.14
C GLN A 171 -18.02 2.24 -0.69
N GLU A 172 -19.07 1.46 -0.91
CA GLU A 172 -20.42 1.86 -0.56
C GLU A 172 -20.57 2.04 0.96
N ASN A 173 -21.37 3.04 1.35
CA ASN A 173 -21.80 3.26 2.73
C ASN A 173 -22.90 2.26 3.10
N ALA A 174 -22.57 0.98 2.96
CA ALA A 174 -23.45 -0.14 3.18
C ALA A 174 -22.77 -1.18 4.07
N LYS A 175 -23.59 -2.09 4.61
CA LYS A 175 -23.10 -3.21 5.39
C LYS A 175 -22.58 -4.29 4.44
N HIS A 176 -21.41 -4.82 4.73
CA HIS A 176 -20.75 -5.86 3.95
C HIS A 176 -20.56 -7.10 4.81
N ILE A 177 -20.84 -8.26 4.25
CA ILE A 177 -20.58 -9.57 4.86
C ILE A 177 -19.54 -10.25 3.99
N ALA A 178 -18.30 -10.33 4.50
CA ALA A 178 -17.17 -10.82 3.73
C ALA A 178 -16.74 -12.20 4.23
N LEU A 179 -16.68 -13.18 3.33
CA LEU A 179 -15.88 -14.39 3.53
C LEU A 179 -14.41 -14.01 3.32
N VAL A 180 -13.55 -14.27 4.30
CA VAL A 180 -12.12 -14.01 4.22
C VAL A 180 -11.37 -15.33 4.38
N LEU A 181 -10.57 -15.68 3.37
CA LEU A 181 -9.73 -16.88 3.37
C LEU A 181 -8.25 -16.48 3.32
N ASP A 182 -7.49 -16.87 4.34
CA ASP A 182 -6.05 -16.66 4.39
C ASP A 182 -5.30 -17.98 4.27
N PHE A 183 -4.58 -18.17 3.16
CA PHE A 183 -3.82 -19.39 2.90
C PHE A 183 -2.32 -19.13 3.00
N GLY A 184 -1.79 -19.19 4.22
CA GLY A 184 -0.39 -18.95 4.53
C GLY A 184 0.54 -20.13 4.22
N GLY A 185 1.79 -20.00 4.67
CA GLY A 185 2.79 -21.07 4.58
C GLY A 185 2.60 -22.17 5.65
N GLY A 186 2.09 -21.82 6.84
CA GLY A 186 1.91 -22.73 7.96
C GLY A 186 0.45 -23.17 8.17
N THR A 187 -0.49 -22.27 7.92
CA THR A 187 -1.93 -22.44 8.24
C THR A 187 -2.80 -22.10 7.03
N PHE A 188 -4.04 -22.58 7.09
CA PHE A 188 -5.16 -22.09 6.30
C PHE A 188 -6.25 -21.66 7.27
N ASP A 189 -6.70 -20.43 7.12
CA ASP A 189 -7.62 -19.76 8.03
C ASP A 189 -8.82 -19.24 7.23
N GLY A 190 -10.03 -19.54 7.68
CA GLY A 190 -11.26 -19.06 7.06
C GLY A 190 -12.13 -18.36 8.09
N CYS A 191 -12.73 -17.24 7.72
CA CYS A 191 -13.70 -16.56 8.58
C CYS A 191 -14.72 -15.74 7.80
N ILE A 192 -15.85 -15.42 8.43
CA ILE A 192 -16.85 -14.48 7.92
C ILE A 192 -16.85 -13.27 8.85
N ILE A 193 -16.67 -12.09 8.29
CA ILE A 193 -16.73 -10.82 9.04
C ILE A 193 -17.92 -9.99 8.57
N GLU A 194 -18.43 -9.15 9.47
CA GLU A 194 -19.51 -8.20 9.17
C GLU A 194 -19.00 -6.78 9.45
N SER A 195 -19.10 -5.91 8.46
CA SER A 195 -18.77 -4.49 8.63
C SER A 195 -19.91 -3.74 9.32
N THR A 196 -19.65 -2.50 9.72
CA THR A 196 -20.66 -1.58 10.24
C THR A 196 -21.60 -1.11 9.13
N ASN A 197 -22.68 -0.41 9.47
CA ASN A 197 -23.61 0.15 8.47
C ASN A 197 -22.96 1.16 7.51
N LYS A 198 -21.77 1.67 7.83
CA LYS A 198 -20.98 2.55 6.96
C LYS A 198 -19.94 1.79 6.13
N GLY A 199 -19.88 0.47 6.28
CA GLY A 199 -18.91 -0.40 5.64
C GLY A 199 -17.53 -0.42 6.30
N ASP A 200 -17.34 0.24 7.44
CA ASP A 200 -16.07 0.19 8.21
C ASP A 200 -16.02 -1.02 9.15
N ILE A 201 -14.82 -1.46 9.54
CA ILE A 201 -14.63 -2.45 10.62
C ILE A 201 -14.99 -1.84 11.98
N SER A 202 -15.57 -2.65 12.88
CA SER A 202 -15.81 -2.21 14.25
C SER A 202 -14.65 -2.56 15.16
N LEU A 203 -14.19 -1.60 15.97
CA LEU A 203 -13.13 -1.81 16.96
C LEU A 203 -13.64 -2.32 18.32
N SER A 204 -14.97 -2.33 18.52
CA SER A 204 -15.59 -2.81 19.75
C SER A 204 -16.98 -3.40 19.50
N GLY A 205 -17.52 -4.13 20.48
CA GLY A 205 -18.88 -4.69 20.42
C GLY A 205 -19.01 -5.95 19.56
N LYS A 206 -20.24 -6.22 19.09
CA LYS A 206 -20.58 -7.47 18.37
C LYS A 206 -19.84 -7.61 17.03
N HIS A 207 -19.63 -6.51 16.31
CA HIS A 207 -19.00 -6.49 14.98
C HIS A 207 -17.46 -6.44 15.01
N SER A 208 -16.83 -6.51 16.18
CA SER A 208 -15.36 -6.53 16.31
C SER A 208 -14.77 -7.95 16.31
N LYS A 209 -15.59 -8.95 15.97
CA LYS A 209 -15.23 -10.36 15.89
C LYS A 209 -15.83 -10.97 14.63
N PRO A 210 -15.19 -12.01 14.05
CA PRO A 210 -15.82 -12.78 12.99
C PRO A 210 -17.14 -13.43 13.46
N LEU A 211 -18.11 -13.51 12.56
CA LEU A 211 -19.38 -14.21 12.75
C LEU A 211 -19.18 -15.73 12.81
N GLY A 212 -18.23 -16.24 12.02
CA GLY A 212 -17.78 -17.63 12.04
C GLY A 212 -16.31 -17.69 11.65
N ALA A 213 -15.55 -18.62 12.23
CA ALA A 213 -14.14 -18.81 11.92
C ALA A 213 -13.72 -20.26 12.19
N ASP A 214 -12.78 -20.77 11.40
CA ASP A 214 -12.11 -22.05 11.61
C ASP A 214 -10.73 -22.02 10.97
N SER A 215 -9.80 -22.85 11.48
CA SER A 215 -8.41 -22.86 11.04
C SER A 215 -7.87 -24.28 10.97
N VAL A 216 -6.83 -24.50 10.16
CA VAL A 216 -6.07 -25.76 10.15
C VAL A 216 -4.58 -25.49 9.92
N ALA A 217 -3.71 -26.23 10.61
CA ALA A 217 -2.25 -26.15 10.45
C ALA A 217 -1.74 -26.86 9.18
N LYS A 218 -2.30 -26.47 8.02
CA LYS A 218 -2.04 -27.04 6.69
C LYS A 218 -1.85 -25.92 5.67
N GLY A 219 -0.70 -25.26 5.71
CA GLY A 219 -0.29 -24.23 4.74
C GLY A 219 0.59 -24.75 3.59
N GLY A 220 1.27 -23.81 2.92
CA GLY A 220 2.24 -24.07 1.84
C GLY A 220 3.35 -25.08 2.16
N PHE A 221 3.83 -25.14 3.41
CA PHE A 221 4.84 -26.14 3.82
C PHE A 221 4.29 -27.56 3.81
N TYR A 222 3.01 -27.73 4.10
CA TYR A 222 2.35 -29.04 4.01
C TYR A 222 2.21 -29.47 2.54
N ILE A 223 1.92 -28.52 1.65
CA ILE A 223 1.89 -28.77 0.20
C ILE A 223 3.25 -29.26 -0.30
N ASN A 224 4.35 -28.60 0.10
CA ASN A 224 5.70 -29.03 -0.28
C ASN A 224 6.00 -30.45 0.19
N GLN A 225 5.54 -30.79 1.40
CA GLN A 225 5.69 -32.13 1.93
C GLN A 225 4.91 -33.14 1.08
N CYS A 226 3.64 -32.89 0.79
CA CYS A 226 2.83 -33.77 -0.06
C CYS A 226 3.45 -33.95 -1.45
N LEU A 227 4.02 -32.88 -2.01
CA LEU A 227 4.71 -32.90 -3.29
C LEU A 227 5.99 -33.76 -3.22
N ALA A 228 6.82 -33.58 -2.19
CA ALA A 228 8.02 -34.39 -1.99
C ALA A 228 7.70 -35.88 -1.80
N GLU A 229 6.65 -36.20 -1.04
CA GLU A 229 6.18 -37.58 -0.86
C GLU A 229 5.72 -38.20 -2.19
N TYR A 230 4.96 -37.44 -2.98
CA TYR A 230 4.53 -37.86 -4.31
C TYR A 230 5.74 -38.13 -5.21
N LEU A 231 6.69 -37.19 -5.28
CA LEU A 231 7.86 -37.27 -6.15
C LEU A 231 8.76 -38.47 -5.80
N ILE A 232 9.02 -38.72 -4.51
CA ILE A 232 9.75 -39.93 -4.09
C ILE A 232 8.99 -41.19 -4.51
N LYS A 233 7.69 -41.27 -4.19
CA LYS A 233 6.89 -42.48 -4.47
C LYS A 233 6.70 -42.75 -5.95
N ARG A 234 6.81 -41.71 -6.79
CA ARG A 234 6.78 -41.79 -8.25
C ARG A 234 8.05 -42.44 -8.79
N SER A 235 9.21 -42.09 -8.23
CA SER A 235 10.52 -42.45 -8.82
C SER A 235 11.20 -43.66 -8.19
N ILE A 236 10.71 -44.19 -7.06
CA ILE A 236 11.28 -45.38 -6.41
C ILE A 236 10.69 -46.71 -6.91
N ASP A 237 11.49 -47.77 -6.80
CA ASP A 237 11.06 -49.16 -7.05
C ASP A 237 9.83 -49.51 -6.18
N PRO A 238 8.76 -50.11 -6.76
CA PRO A 238 7.59 -50.57 -6.00
C PRO A 238 7.92 -51.39 -4.74
N ARG A 239 9.01 -52.16 -4.74
CA ARG A 239 9.45 -53.00 -3.61
C ARG A 239 9.94 -52.18 -2.41
N THR A 240 10.41 -50.96 -2.63
CA THR A 240 10.95 -50.07 -1.56
C THR A 240 9.93 -49.05 -1.07
N LYS A 241 8.72 -49.00 -1.64
CA LYS A 241 7.65 -48.08 -1.23
C LYS A 241 7.27 -48.21 0.25
N ALA A 242 7.19 -49.43 0.78
CA ALA A 242 6.88 -49.67 2.19
C ALA A 242 7.98 -49.14 3.14
N ASP A 243 9.25 -49.28 2.75
CA ASP A 243 10.38 -48.72 3.49
C ASP A 243 10.37 -47.18 3.45
N ALA A 244 10.06 -46.59 2.29
CA ALA A 244 9.91 -45.15 2.13
C ALA A 244 8.77 -44.60 3.00
N ASP A 245 7.60 -45.26 3.00
CA ASP A 245 6.47 -44.90 3.87
C ASP A 245 6.85 -44.96 5.36
N SER A 246 7.61 -45.98 5.77
CA SER A 246 8.14 -46.08 7.12
C SER A 246 9.07 -44.91 7.46
N CYS A 247 9.94 -44.52 6.53
CA CYS A 247 10.87 -43.40 6.73
C CYS A 247 10.18 -42.04 6.75
N ILE A 248 9.16 -41.82 5.90
CA ILE A 248 8.32 -40.61 5.94
C ILE A 248 7.58 -40.50 7.28
N LYS A 249 7.03 -41.61 7.80
CA LYS A 249 6.44 -41.65 9.15
C LYS A 249 7.47 -41.32 10.24
N ASN A 250 8.69 -41.85 10.15
CA ASN A 250 9.75 -41.54 11.09
C ASN A 250 10.16 -40.06 11.02
N HIS A 251 10.19 -39.45 9.83
CA HIS A 251 10.45 -38.02 9.66
C HIS A 251 9.43 -37.18 10.44
N HIS A 252 8.14 -37.53 10.38
CA HIS A 252 7.11 -36.86 11.18
C HIS A 252 7.35 -36.97 12.69
N ARG A 253 7.67 -38.17 13.17
CA ARG A 253 7.96 -38.44 14.59
C ARG A 253 9.21 -37.71 15.08
N ILE A 254 10.21 -37.56 14.22
CA ILE A 254 11.40 -36.74 14.52
C ILE A 254 11.00 -35.27 14.61
N ARG A 255 10.14 -34.78 13.72
CA ARG A 255 9.67 -33.39 13.75
C ARG A 255 8.83 -33.08 14.99
N SER A 256 8.06 -34.05 15.51
CA SER A 256 7.32 -33.90 16.76
C SER A 256 8.17 -34.12 18.02
N GLY A 257 9.44 -34.52 17.88
CA GLY A 257 10.33 -34.81 19.00
C GLY A 257 10.11 -36.19 19.65
N GLU A 258 9.19 -37.00 19.11
CA GLU A 258 8.92 -38.38 19.58
C GLU A 258 10.06 -39.36 19.27
N LEU A 259 10.94 -39.01 18.33
CA LEU A 259 11.99 -39.88 17.85
C LEU A 259 13.28 -39.09 17.59
N GLN A 260 14.42 -39.61 18.04
CA GLN A 260 15.73 -39.01 17.78
C GLN A 260 16.30 -39.53 16.45
N LEU A 261 16.85 -38.64 15.62
CA LEU A 261 17.40 -39.03 14.30
C LEU A 261 18.51 -40.06 14.43
N ASP A 262 19.39 -39.89 15.41
CA ASP A 262 20.57 -40.74 15.64
C ASP A 262 20.21 -42.17 16.08
N SER A 263 18.96 -42.38 16.52
CA SER A 263 18.44 -43.72 16.87
C SER A 263 18.09 -44.58 15.65
N LEU A 264 18.08 -43.99 14.45
CA LEU A 264 17.76 -44.68 13.20
C LEU A 264 19.00 -45.28 12.54
N SER A 265 18.82 -46.31 11.73
CA SER A 265 19.92 -46.89 10.95
C SER A 265 20.50 -45.88 9.93
N PRO A 266 21.79 -45.98 9.54
CA PRO A 266 22.40 -45.04 8.60
C PRO A 266 21.61 -44.87 7.30
N LYS A 267 21.07 -45.97 6.75
CA LYS A 267 20.21 -45.96 5.57
C LYS A 267 18.96 -45.07 5.74
N LYS A 268 18.32 -45.13 6.91
CA LYS A 268 17.14 -44.31 7.23
C LYS A 268 17.50 -42.86 7.49
N GLN A 269 18.67 -42.61 8.09
CA GLN A 269 19.18 -41.25 8.27
C GLN A 269 19.45 -40.57 6.92
N ILE A 270 20.08 -41.29 5.97
CA ILE A 270 20.29 -40.82 4.59
C ILE A 270 18.95 -40.50 3.90
N PHE A 271 17.97 -41.40 4.00
CA PHE A 271 16.63 -41.13 3.46
C PHE A 271 16.04 -39.84 4.01
N ILE A 272 16.09 -39.64 5.31
CA ILE A 272 15.50 -38.46 5.95
C ILE A 272 16.24 -37.18 5.55
N LYS A 273 17.57 -37.25 5.40
CA LYS A 273 18.39 -36.14 4.87
C LYS A 273 17.95 -35.77 3.45
N ASN A 274 17.92 -36.73 2.54
CA ASN A 274 17.52 -36.51 1.14
C ASN A 274 16.07 -36.02 1.03
N PHE A 275 15.16 -36.58 1.83
CA PHE A 275 13.77 -36.16 1.86
C PHE A 275 13.61 -34.72 2.35
N ARG A 276 14.35 -34.30 3.39
CA ARG A 276 14.37 -32.91 3.86
C ARG A 276 14.89 -31.96 2.78
N GLN A 277 15.96 -32.34 2.09
CA GLN A 277 16.50 -31.56 0.97
C GLN A 277 15.48 -31.43 -0.17
N LEU A 278 14.76 -32.52 -0.50
CA LEU A 278 13.71 -32.48 -1.51
C LEU A 278 12.53 -31.59 -1.09
N ILE A 279 12.09 -31.63 0.17
CA ILE A 279 11.04 -30.74 0.69
C ILE A 279 11.42 -29.26 0.50
N GLN A 280 12.68 -28.91 0.77
CA GLN A 280 13.19 -27.55 0.56
C GLN A 280 13.19 -27.15 -0.92
N LYS A 281 13.65 -28.05 -1.80
CA LYS A 281 13.60 -27.84 -3.26
C LYS A 281 12.17 -27.72 -3.80
N CYS A 282 11.22 -28.45 -3.21
CA CYS A 282 9.80 -28.42 -3.61
C CYS A 282 9.15 -27.04 -3.46
N GLU A 283 9.63 -26.15 -2.57
CA GLU A 283 9.13 -24.77 -2.52
C GLU A 283 9.37 -24.05 -3.84
N HIS A 284 10.60 -24.14 -4.36
CA HIS A 284 10.99 -23.52 -5.63
C HIS A 284 10.24 -24.17 -6.81
N TYR A 285 10.09 -25.50 -6.79
CA TYR A 285 9.34 -26.22 -7.82
C TYR A 285 7.87 -25.83 -7.84
N LYS A 286 7.24 -25.76 -6.67
CA LYS A 286 5.85 -25.32 -6.53
C LYS A 286 5.68 -23.89 -7.06
N ILE A 287 6.52 -22.95 -6.63
CA ILE A 287 6.44 -21.55 -7.10
C ILE A 287 6.65 -21.47 -8.61
N GLY A 288 7.72 -22.09 -9.13
CA GLY A 288 8.03 -22.05 -10.56
C GLY A 288 6.92 -22.66 -11.44
N LEU A 289 6.31 -23.76 -10.99
CA LEU A 289 5.20 -24.38 -11.69
C LEU A 289 3.92 -23.55 -11.61
N VAL A 290 3.58 -23.02 -10.42
CA VAL A 290 2.40 -22.15 -10.23
C VAL A 290 2.51 -20.89 -11.10
N SER A 291 3.71 -20.32 -11.23
CA SER A 291 3.96 -19.18 -12.12
C SER A 291 3.84 -19.52 -13.61
N SER A 292 3.99 -20.80 -14.01
CA SER A 292 3.89 -21.23 -15.40
C SER A 292 2.48 -21.66 -15.82
N VAL A 293 1.57 -21.94 -14.88
CA VAL A 293 0.17 -22.29 -15.16
C VAL A 293 -0.54 -21.13 -15.87
N LYS A 294 -1.01 -21.39 -17.09
CA LYS A 294 -1.69 -20.40 -17.93
C LYS A 294 -3.19 -20.37 -17.68
N SER A 295 -3.78 -21.54 -17.42
CA SER A 295 -5.21 -21.70 -17.13
C SER A 295 -5.42 -22.50 -15.86
N TRP A 296 -6.21 -21.93 -14.95
CA TRP A 296 -6.52 -22.53 -13.66
C TRP A 296 -7.82 -23.33 -13.67
N SER A 297 -8.51 -23.43 -14.82
CA SER A 297 -9.75 -24.18 -14.92
C SER A 297 -9.59 -25.64 -14.48
N LEU A 298 -10.57 -26.14 -13.74
CA LEU A 298 -10.63 -27.56 -13.35
C LEU A 298 -10.84 -28.50 -14.55
N ASN A 299 -11.36 -27.98 -15.67
CA ASN A 299 -11.70 -28.75 -16.86
C ASN A 299 -10.55 -28.88 -17.87
N ASN A 300 -9.45 -28.14 -17.70
CA ASN A 300 -8.28 -28.24 -18.55
C ASN A 300 -7.39 -29.44 -18.12
N ASP A 301 -6.51 -29.94 -18.97
CA ASP A 301 -5.56 -30.99 -18.62
C ASP A 301 -4.29 -30.48 -17.92
N ALA A 302 -4.00 -29.17 -17.94
CA ALA A 302 -2.84 -28.54 -17.26
C ALA A 302 -1.49 -29.29 -17.48
N TYR A 303 -0.95 -29.19 -18.70
CA TYR A 303 0.29 -29.87 -19.13
C TYR A 303 1.57 -29.05 -18.98
N GLU A 304 1.49 -27.84 -18.44
CA GLU A 304 2.66 -27.02 -18.14
C GLU A 304 3.62 -27.77 -17.22
N LYS A 305 4.93 -27.58 -17.43
CA LYS A 305 5.95 -28.33 -16.71
C LYS A 305 7.17 -27.49 -16.36
N ILE A 306 7.90 -27.95 -15.36
CA ILE A 306 9.21 -27.42 -14.98
C ILE A 306 10.20 -28.58 -14.80
N SER A 307 11.48 -28.28 -14.98
CA SER A 307 12.57 -29.21 -14.68
C SER A 307 12.83 -29.24 -13.17
N ILE A 308 13.00 -30.43 -12.61
CA ILE A 308 13.21 -30.69 -11.19
C ILE A 308 14.36 -31.68 -10.97
N GLU A 309 14.90 -31.69 -9.76
CA GLU A 309 15.92 -32.65 -9.34
C GLU A 309 15.38 -33.58 -8.28
N LEU A 310 15.65 -34.87 -8.45
CA LEU A 310 15.22 -35.94 -7.55
C LEU A 310 16.40 -36.86 -7.21
N PRO A 311 16.46 -37.43 -5.99
CA PRO A 311 17.42 -38.49 -5.70
C PRO A 311 17.08 -39.72 -6.55
N LYS A 312 18.07 -40.28 -7.27
CA LYS A 312 17.88 -41.52 -8.04
C LYS A 312 17.45 -42.68 -7.15
N ASP A 313 18.05 -42.76 -5.97
CA ASP A 313 17.62 -43.63 -4.87
C ASP A 313 17.62 -42.79 -3.59
N PRO A 314 16.47 -42.56 -2.93
CA PRO A 314 16.43 -41.72 -1.74
C PRO A 314 17.21 -42.31 -0.56
N PHE A 315 17.57 -43.60 -0.58
CA PHE A 315 18.37 -44.25 0.47
C PHE A 315 19.88 -44.11 0.29
N VAL A 316 20.34 -43.40 -0.74
CA VAL A 316 21.76 -43.14 -1.05
C VAL A 316 21.96 -41.64 -1.27
N ASP A 317 23.10 -41.07 -0.85
CA ASP A 317 23.34 -39.62 -0.92
C ASP A 317 23.42 -39.06 -2.36
N GLU A 318 23.96 -39.84 -3.31
CA GLU A 318 24.13 -39.47 -4.73
C GLU A 318 23.90 -40.71 -5.62
N PRO A 319 23.51 -40.58 -6.90
CA PRO A 319 23.32 -39.33 -7.66
C PRO A 319 21.90 -38.76 -7.60
N TRP A 320 21.78 -37.43 -7.71
CA TRP A 320 20.53 -36.76 -8.09
C TRP A 320 20.35 -36.71 -9.61
N ILE A 321 19.12 -36.87 -10.09
CA ILE A 321 18.75 -36.90 -11.50
C ILE A 321 17.76 -35.80 -11.85
N GLN A 322 17.81 -35.31 -13.09
CA GLN A 322 16.82 -34.39 -13.64
C GLN A 322 15.55 -35.16 -14.03
N ASP A 323 14.40 -34.57 -13.76
CA ASP A 323 13.07 -35.08 -14.11
C ASP A 323 12.12 -33.89 -14.37
N ASP A 324 10.90 -34.16 -14.80
CA ASP A 324 9.87 -33.15 -15.04
C ASP A 324 8.74 -33.24 -13.99
N LEU A 325 8.25 -32.09 -13.54
CA LEU A 325 7.02 -31.95 -12.75
C LEU A 325 5.96 -31.22 -13.59
N TYR A 326 4.78 -31.82 -13.68
CA TYR A 326 3.67 -31.30 -14.48
C TYR A 326 2.57 -30.66 -13.61
N ALA A 327 1.91 -29.64 -14.12
CA ALA A 327 0.88 -28.88 -13.41
C ALA A 327 -0.31 -29.75 -12.96
N HIS A 328 -0.79 -30.67 -13.78
CA HIS A 328 -1.84 -31.62 -13.38
C HIS A 328 -1.48 -32.51 -12.19
N GLN A 329 -0.20 -32.84 -12.01
CA GLN A 329 0.25 -33.63 -10.87
C GLN A 329 0.10 -32.81 -9.58
N LEU A 330 0.53 -31.54 -9.62
CA LEU A 330 0.32 -30.61 -8.50
C LEU A 330 -1.18 -30.39 -8.24
N ARG A 331 -1.99 -30.24 -9.29
CA ARG A 331 -3.44 -30.09 -9.18
C ARG A 331 -4.08 -31.25 -8.45
N ASN A 332 -3.77 -32.48 -8.84
CA ASN A 332 -4.35 -33.68 -8.22
C ASN A 332 -3.96 -33.78 -6.74
N ILE A 333 -2.69 -33.47 -6.41
CA ILE A 333 -2.24 -33.40 -5.01
C ILE A 333 -3.02 -32.33 -4.25
N PHE A 334 -3.19 -31.15 -4.86
CA PHE A 334 -3.92 -30.04 -4.25
C PHE A 334 -5.38 -30.41 -3.95
N ILE A 335 -6.08 -31.00 -4.91
CA ILE A 335 -7.48 -31.42 -4.73
C ILE A 335 -7.57 -32.52 -3.66
N GLU A 336 -6.87 -33.64 -3.86
CA GLU A 336 -7.08 -34.83 -3.04
C GLU A 336 -6.49 -34.74 -1.63
N LYS A 337 -5.33 -34.08 -1.48
CA LYS A 337 -4.59 -34.05 -0.20
C LYS A 337 -4.79 -32.76 0.59
N ILE A 338 -5.15 -31.67 -0.08
CA ILE A 338 -5.22 -30.35 0.54
C ILE A 338 -6.68 -29.90 0.63
N TRP A 339 -7.39 -29.87 -0.48
CA TRP A 339 -8.78 -29.44 -0.54
C TRP A 339 -9.73 -30.40 0.17
N ASP A 340 -9.87 -31.62 -0.35
CA ASP A 340 -10.87 -32.59 0.10
C ASP A 340 -10.67 -33.01 1.56
N GLN A 341 -9.40 -33.19 1.96
CA GLN A 341 -9.05 -33.66 3.30
C GLN A 341 -9.08 -32.56 4.36
N HIS A 342 -8.87 -31.30 3.98
CA HIS A 342 -8.63 -30.22 4.94
C HIS A 342 -9.46 -28.97 4.65
N LEU A 343 -9.13 -28.22 3.59
CA LEU A 343 -9.68 -26.86 3.36
C LEU A 343 -11.21 -26.86 3.22
N HIS A 344 -11.76 -27.80 2.45
CA HIS A 344 -13.22 -27.91 2.25
C HIS A 344 -13.95 -28.07 3.60
N ARG A 345 -13.41 -28.87 4.51
CA ARG A 345 -14.00 -29.07 5.85
C ARG A 345 -13.95 -27.80 6.70
N VAL A 346 -12.86 -27.03 6.61
CA VAL A 346 -12.69 -25.76 7.34
C VAL A 346 -13.73 -24.75 6.87
N ILE A 347 -13.82 -24.51 5.55
CA ILE A 347 -14.76 -23.55 4.97
C ILE A 347 -16.21 -23.92 5.32
N LYS A 348 -16.56 -25.22 5.23
CA LYS A 348 -17.88 -25.71 5.62
C LYS A 348 -18.22 -25.43 7.10
N LYS A 349 -17.25 -25.54 7.99
CA LYS A 349 -17.43 -25.20 9.41
C LYS A 349 -17.57 -23.69 9.62
N VAL A 350 -16.86 -22.87 8.86
CA VAL A 350 -16.98 -21.40 8.90
C VAL A 350 -18.41 -20.98 8.58
N PHE A 351 -18.98 -21.47 7.48
CA PHE A 351 -20.38 -21.19 7.12
C PHE A 351 -21.36 -21.65 8.20
N LYS A 352 -21.20 -22.89 8.67
CA LYS A 352 -22.06 -23.44 9.74
C LYS A 352 -21.98 -22.64 11.05
N ALA A 353 -20.80 -22.13 11.40
CA ALA A 353 -20.62 -21.32 12.60
C ALA A 353 -21.27 -19.92 12.46
N ALA A 354 -21.26 -19.35 11.25
CA ALA A 354 -21.84 -18.03 10.99
C ALA A 354 -23.37 -18.06 10.79
N GLU A 355 -23.95 -19.21 10.40
CA GLU A 355 -25.38 -19.37 10.09
C GLU A 355 -26.35 -18.76 11.12
N PRO A 356 -26.18 -18.93 12.45
CA PRO A 356 -27.08 -18.34 13.45
C PRO A 356 -27.03 -16.81 13.50
N GLU A 357 -25.89 -16.22 13.14
CA GLU A 357 -25.65 -14.77 13.18
C GLU A 357 -26.03 -14.09 11.86
N LEU A 358 -26.02 -14.83 10.74
CA LEU A 358 -26.38 -14.31 9.43
C LEU A 358 -27.89 -14.04 9.30
N VAL A 359 -28.75 -14.86 9.93
CA VAL A 359 -30.22 -14.70 9.95
C VAL A 359 -30.79 -14.41 8.54
N GLY A 360 -30.37 -15.20 7.55
CA GLY A 360 -30.83 -15.06 6.16
C GLY A 360 -30.15 -13.96 5.33
N LYS A 361 -29.12 -13.29 5.87
CA LYS A 361 -28.26 -12.40 5.07
C LYS A 361 -27.26 -13.20 4.25
N GLU A 362 -27.04 -12.75 3.03
CA GLU A 362 -26.10 -13.35 2.08
C GLU A 362 -24.67 -12.84 2.28
N ILE A 363 -23.70 -13.62 1.81
CA ILE A 363 -22.32 -13.16 1.68
C ILE A 363 -22.29 -12.13 0.55
N THR A 364 -21.72 -10.96 0.79
CA THR A 364 -21.66 -9.88 -0.21
C THR A 364 -20.34 -9.86 -0.98
N THR A 365 -19.30 -10.49 -0.43
CA THR A 365 -17.98 -10.53 -1.07
C THR A 365 -17.13 -11.68 -0.54
N THR A 366 -16.21 -12.17 -1.37
CA THR A 366 -15.19 -13.13 -0.94
C THR A 366 -13.80 -12.54 -1.14
N LEU A 367 -13.00 -12.49 -0.07
CA LEU A 367 -11.67 -11.89 -0.02
C LEU A 367 -10.63 -12.98 0.28
N ILE A 368 -9.54 -12.97 -0.48
CA ILE A 368 -8.48 -13.98 -0.35
C ILE A 368 -7.15 -13.30 0.04
N SER A 369 -6.35 -13.95 0.88
CA SER A 369 -5.00 -13.55 1.26
C SER A 369 -4.08 -14.76 1.44
N GLY A 370 -2.79 -14.52 1.68
CA GLY A 370 -1.81 -15.56 1.99
C GLY A 370 -1.09 -16.12 0.76
N GLY A 371 0.21 -16.40 0.90
CA GLY A 371 1.07 -16.77 -0.24
C GLY A 371 0.66 -18.05 -0.98
N SER A 372 0.01 -19.00 -0.32
CA SER A 372 -0.46 -20.24 -0.94
C SER A 372 -1.73 -20.05 -1.77
N SER A 373 -2.45 -18.93 -1.60
CA SER A 373 -3.61 -18.55 -2.42
C SER A 373 -3.25 -18.25 -3.87
N ASN A 374 -1.94 -18.12 -4.20
CA ASN A 374 -1.47 -18.08 -5.58
C ASN A 374 -1.74 -19.40 -6.34
N ILE A 375 -2.05 -20.50 -5.65
CA ILE A 375 -2.56 -21.73 -6.27
C ILE A 375 -4.05 -21.53 -6.56
N ARG A 376 -4.36 -20.98 -7.74
CA ARG A 376 -5.68 -20.45 -8.05
C ARG A 376 -6.77 -21.51 -8.27
N TRP A 377 -6.44 -22.80 -8.25
CA TRP A 377 -7.46 -23.86 -8.12
C TRP A 377 -8.30 -23.71 -6.85
N LEU A 378 -7.79 -23.02 -5.82
CA LEU A 378 -8.58 -22.63 -4.65
C LEU A 378 -9.88 -21.90 -5.03
N LEU A 379 -9.80 -20.96 -5.99
CA LEU A 379 -10.93 -20.13 -6.41
C LEU A 379 -11.99 -20.98 -7.12
N GLU A 380 -11.55 -21.81 -8.07
CA GLU A 380 -12.42 -22.70 -8.84
C GLU A 380 -13.13 -23.72 -7.95
N LEU A 381 -12.40 -24.32 -7.00
CA LEU A 381 -12.96 -25.29 -6.06
C LEU A 381 -13.95 -24.64 -5.10
N LEU A 382 -13.67 -23.41 -4.67
CA LEU A 382 -14.57 -22.64 -3.82
C LEU A 382 -15.90 -22.35 -4.53
N ILE A 383 -15.87 -21.91 -5.79
CA ILE A 383 -17.07 -21.69 -6.59
C ILE A 383 -17.82 -23.02 -6.80
N ARG A 384 -17.11 -24.09 -7.19
CA ARG A 384 -17.71 -25.41 -7.46
C ARG A 384 -18.44 -26.00 -6.24
N ASP A 385 -17.84 -25.89 -5.04
CA ASP A 385 -18.32 -26.62 -3.87
C ASP A 385 -19.20 -25.77 -2.92
N PHE A 386 -19.16 -24.45 -3.03
CA PHE A 386 -19.86 -23.52 -2.13
C PHE A 386 -20.70 -22.45 -2.86
N GLU A 387 -21.08 -22.70 -4.11
CA GLU A 387 -21.88 -21.76 -4.95
C GLU A 387 -23.12 -21.21 -4.22
N ASN A 388 -23.85 -22.08 -3.52
CA ASN A 388 -25.07 -21.73 -2.80
C ASN A 388 -24.79 -20.83 -1.60
N GLU A 389 -23.78 -21.15 -0.80
CA GLU A 389 -23.39 -20.37 0.38
C GLU A 389 -22.79 -19.00 0.01
N LEU A 390 -22.18 -18.90 -1.18
CA LEU A 390 -21.62 -17.66 -1.70
C LEU A 390 -22.68 -16.74 -2.28
N ALA A 391 -23.84 -17.25 -2.72
CA ALA A 391 -24.91 -16.46 -3.33
C ALA A 391 -24.41 -15.53 -4.46
N GLY A 392 -23.47 -16.01 -5.28
CA GLY A 392 -22.86 -15.22 -6.36
C GLY A 392 -21.74 -14.25 -5.92
N ALA A 393 -21.34 -14.24 -4.65
CA ALA A 393 -20.19 -13.48 -4.17
C ALA A 393 -18.87 -14.10 -4.64
N GLU A 394 -18.51 -13.80 -5.89
CA GLU A 394 -17.28 -14.27 -6.50
C GLU A 394 -16.05 -13.81 -5.70
N PRO A 395 -15.03 -14.68 -5.58
CA PRO A 395 -13.74 -14.30 -5.01
C PRO A 395 -13.08 -13.16 -5.78
N ILE A 396 -12.77 -12.07 -5.08
CA ILE A 396 -12.09 -10.93 -5.69
C ILE A 396 -10.64 -11.33 -5.99
N PRO A 397 -10.22 -11.33 -7.27
CA PRO A 397 -8.82 -11.52 -7.60
C PRO A 397 -8.03 -10.25 -7.24
N ILE A 398 -6.81 -10.40 -6.74
CA ILE A 398 -5.88 -9.27 -6.62
C ILE A 398 -4.78 -9.39 -7.66
N SER A 399 -4.39 -8.22 -8.19
CA SER A 399 -3.29 -8.07 -9.16
C SER A 399 -1.91 -8.13 -8.50
N GLN A 400 -1.81 -8.05 -7.18
CA GLN A 400 -0.56 -8.17 -6.41
C GLN A 400 -0.43 -9.56 -5.77
N SER A 401 0.73 -9.83 -5.16
CA SER A 401 0.90 -11.02 -4.33
C SER A 401 -0.02 -10.97 -3.10
N PHE A 402 -0.74 -12.06 -2.84
CA PHE A 402 -1.52 -12.26 -1.62
C PHE A 402 -0.70 -12.16 -0.32
N GLN A 403 0.64 -12.10 -0.42
CA GLN A 403 1.57 -11.93 0.70
C GLN A 403 1.66 -10.48 1.23
N GLU A 404 1.25 -9.46 0.48
CA GLU A 404 1.34 -8.04 0.91
C GLU A 404 0.09 -7.55 1.65
N VAL A 405 -1.00 -8.31 1.55
CA VAL A 405 -2.36 -7.90 1.92
C VAL A 405 -2.46 -7.53 3.40
N VAL A 406 -1.95 -8.38 4.29
CA VAL A 406 -2.06 -8.18 5.74
C VAL A 406 -1.22 -6.99 6.19
N ALA A 407 0.08 -6.98 5.91
CA ALA A 407 0.97 -5.89 6.33
C ALA A 407 0.51 -4.52 5.81
N THR A 408 0.03 -4.46 4.57
CA THR A 408 -0.49 -3.22 3.98
C THR A 408 -1.77 -2.78 4.66
N GLY A 409 -2.72 -3.69 4.87
CA GLY A 409 -3.97 -3.42 5.59
C GLY A 409 -3.73 -2.90 7.01
N LEU A 410 -2.73 -3.46 7.72
CA LEU A 410 -2.31 -2.99 9.04
C LEU A 410 -1.73 -1.58 9.01
N ALA A 411 -0.88 -1.27 8.04
CA ALA A 411 -0.29 0.06 7.92
C ALA A 411 -1.36 1.12 7.60
N ILE A 412 -2.29 0.80 6.70
CA ILE A 412 -3.44 1.66 6.38
C ILE A 412 -4.30 1.89 7.62
N GLU A 413 -4.63 0.84 8.37
CA GLU A 413 -5.41 0.97 9.60
C GLU A 413 -4.66 1.78 10.68
N CYS A 414 -3.34 1.60 10.79
CA CYS A 414 -2.50 2.37 11.69
C CYS A 414 -2.56 3.87 11.34
N ALA A 415 -2.40 4.21 10.06
CA ALA A 415 -2.57 5.58 9.59
C ALA A 415 -3.98 6.10 9.86
N ARG A 416 -5.03 5.33 9.58
CA ARG A 416 -6.44 5.73 9.82
C ARG A 416 -6.72 6.03 11.29
N ARG A 417 -6.20 5.22 12.23
CA ARG A 417 -6.40 5.42 13.67
C ARG A 417 -5.69 6.67 14.16
N TYR A 418 -4.42 6.82 13.78
CA TYR A 418 -3.50 7.73 14.44
C TYR A 418 -3.14 8.99 13.66
N TYR A 419 -3.53 9.07 12.39
CA TYR A 419 -3.38 10.31 11.63
C TYR A 419 -4.42 11.31 12.09
N GLU A 420 -3.98 12.38 12.73
CA GLU A 420 -4.80 13.55 12.98
C GLU A 420 -4.50 14.56 11.88
N ASP A 421 -5.55 15.12 11.28
CA ASP A 421 -5.35 16.27 10.41
C ASP A 421 -4.68 17.35 11.24
N GLU A 422 -3.51 17.81 10.80
CA GLU A 422 -3.05 19.11 11.25
C GLU A 422 -4.17 20.07 10.88
N SER A 423 -4.79 20.65 11.91
CA SER A 423 -5.76 21.71 11.74
C SER A 423 -5.09 22.80 10.87
N GLU A 424 -5.53 22.95 9.62
CA GLU A 424 -5.13 24.08 8.76
C GLU A 424 -5.55 25.42 9.39
N PHE A 425 -6.46 25.38 10.37
CA PHE A 425 -6.48 26.39 11.40
C PHE A 425 -5.31 26.17 12.34
N VAL A 426 -4.14 26.68 11.95
CA VAL A 426 -3.31 27.38 12.93
C VAL A 426 -4.24 28.49 13.43
N GLY A 427 -4.97 28.20 14.51
CA GLY A 427 -5.87 29.14 15.15
C GLY A 427 -5.04 30.27 15.71
N VAL A 428 -4.59 31.19 14.87
CA VAL A 428 -4.10 32.47 15.32
C VAL A 428 -5.35 33.25 15.67
N THR A 429 -5.76 33.19 16.93
CA THR A 429 -6.82 34.04 17.45
C THR A 429 -6.28 35.46 17.52
N TYR A 430 -6.39 36.18 16.42
CA TYR A 430 -6.10 37.61 16.26
C TYR A 430 -7.27 38.43 16.82
N ASN A 431 -7.46 38.50 18.14
CA ASN A 431 -8.53 39.31 18.73
C ASN A 431 -7.95 40.48 19.55
N PRO A 432 -8.03 41.74 19.05
CA PRO A 432 -7.75 42.92 19.85
C PRO A 432 -8.68 42.96 21.08
N ILE A 433 -8.20 43.48 22.22
CA ILE A 433 -8.96 43.60 23.47
C ILE A 433 -9.17 45.07 23.81
N ARG A 434 -10.43 45.44 24.08
CA ARG A 434 -10.81 46.75 24.61
C ARG A 434 -11.25 46.66 26.06
N LEU A 435 -11.04 47.73 26.80
CA LEU A 435 -11.52 47.91 28.16
C LEU A 435 -12.21 49.27 28.31
N LYS A 436 -13.48 49.24 28.69
CA LYS A 436 -14.24 50.43 29.12
C LYS A 436 -14.35 50.45 30.63
N LEU A 437 -14.17 51.63 31.22
CA LEU A 437 -14.21 51.86 32.67
C LEU A 437 -15.22 52.97 32.98
N ASP A 438 -16.06 52.76 34.00
CA ASP A 438 -17.03 53.74 34.50
C ASP A 438 -16.95 53.85 36.03
N PRO A 439 -16.37 54.93 36.58
CA PRO A 439 -16.29 55.15 38.01
C PRO A 439 -17.63 55.67 38.57
N ASP A 440 -18.23 54.93 39.50
CA ASP A 440 -19.49 55.26 40.19
C ASP A 440 -20.70 55.46 39.25
N ASN A 441 -20.76 54.78 38.09
CA ASN A 441 -21.84 54.87 37.10
C ASN A 441 -22.10 56.30 36.57
N LYS A 442 -21.04 57.06 36.32
CA LYS A 442 -21.10 58.42 35.75
C LYS A 442 -21.02 58.43 34.23
N GLY A 443 -20.90 57.26 33.60
CA GLY A 443 -20.70 57.08 32.17
C GLY A 443 -19.28 56.56 31.87
N PHE A 444 -19.17 55.76 30.81
CA PHE A 444 -17.89 55.18 30.41
C PHE A 444 -16.88 56.24 29.96
N GLU A 445 -15.62 56.00 30.28
CA GLU A 445 -14.48 56.84 29.88
C GLU A 445 -14.13 56.63 28.39
N GLU A 446 -14.95 57.15 27.48
CA GLU A 446 -14.92 56.85 26.04
C GLU A 446 -13.71 57.42 25.27
N ASN A 447 -13.02 58.44 25.81
CA ASN A 447 -11.94 59.16 25.12
C ASN A 447 -10.54 58.93 25.73
N LYS A 448 -10.37 57.88 26.55
CA LYS A 448 -9.09 57.60 27.23
C LYS A 448 -8.27 56.53 26.50
N ILE A 449 -6.98 56.78 26.37
CA ILE A 449 -6.00 55.84 25.80
C ILE A 449 -5.20 55.23 26.94
N PHE A 450 -5.02 53.91 26.91
CA PHE A 450 -4.22 53.16 27.87
C PHE A 450 -2.74 53.20 27.49
N ILE A 451 -1.87 53.24 28.50
CA ILE A 451 -0.41 53.27 28.31
C ILE A 451 0.19 51.96 28.85
N SER A 452 0.80 51.15 27.98
CA SER A 452 1.49 49.91 28.37
C SER A 452 2.61 50.20 29.36
N VAL A 453 2.72 49.39 30.42
CA VAL A 453 3.81 49.47 31.40
C VAL A 453 4.97 48.59 30.95
N GLY A 454 6.15 49.18 30.80
CA GLY A 454 7.38 48.46 30.44
C GLY A 454 7.43 48.00 28.97
N ASP A 455 6.69 48.67 28.08
CA ASP A 455 6.71 48.47 26.62
C ASP A 455 6.47 47.02 26.14
N LYS A 456 5.82 46.19 26.98
CA LYS A 456 5.50 44.79 26.62
C LYS A 456 4.48 44.66 25.48
N VAL A 457 3.59 45.63 25.36
CA VAL A 457 2.57 45.71 24.29
C VAL A 457 2.84 46.95 23.44
N ASP A 458 2.96 46.77 22.14
CA ASP A 458 3.10 47.89 21.19
C ASP A 458 1.76 48.63 21.06
N MET A 459 1.72 49.87 21.57
CA MET A 459 0.54 50.73 21.58
C MET A 459 0.49 51.70 20.38
N LYS A 460 1.36 51.56 19.38
CA LYS A 460 1.39 52.45 18.21
C LYS A 460 0.09 52.34 17.41
N GLY A 461 -0.64 53.47 17.31
CA GLY A 461 -1.92 53.53 16.60
C GLY A 461 -3.16 53.14 17.42
N ALA A 462 -3.03 52.96 18.74
CA ALA A 462 -4.16 52.64 19.62
C ALA A 462 -5.28 53.69 19.59
N LYS A 463 -6.52 53.21 19.49
CA LYS A 463 -7.74 54.03 19.67
C LYS A 463 -8.12 54.08 21.17
N PRO A 464 -9.00 55.01 21.59
CA PRO A 464 -9.53 54.99 22.95
C PRO A 464 -10.10 53.62 23.32
N ALA A 465 -9.94 53.24 24.59
CA ALA A 465 -10.28 51.93 25.15
C ALA A 465 -9.45 50.72 24.68
N ASP A 466 -8.58 50.83 23.69
CA ASP A 466 -7.73 49.70 23.26
C ASP A 466 -6.69 49.37 24.35
N LEU A 467 -6.64 48.11 24.78
CA LEU A 467 -5.50 47.55 25.55
C LEU A 467 -4.48 46.90 24.64
N MET A 468 -4.95 46.33 23.53
CA MET A 468 -4.11 45.69 22.52
C MET A 468 -4.60 46.14 21.13
N PRO A 469 -3.96 47.15 20.51
CA PRO A 469 -4.45 47.79 19.28
C PRO A 469 -4.07 47.04 18.00
N SER A 470 -3.05 46.18 18.06
CA SER A 470 -2.62 45.31 16.97
C SER A 470 -2.71 43.85 17.40
N ALA A 471 -2.80 42.97 16.41
CA ALA A 471 -2.96 41.54 16.64
C ALA A 471 -1.62 40.91 17.08
N LEU A 472 -1.21 41.19 18.31
CA LEU A 472 -0.07 40.56 18.97
C LEU A 472 -0.48 39.17 19.47
N ALA A 473 0.38 38.17 19.28
CA ALA A 473 0.14 36.83 19.78
C ALA A 473 0.12 36.83 21.32
N LEU A 474 -1.08 36.83 21.92
CA LEU A 474 -1.30 36.61 23.36
C LEU A 474 -0.54 35.37 23.88
N ASN A 475 -0.28 34.39 23.01
CA ASN A 475 0.57 33.23 23.27
C ASN A 475 1.94 33.57 23.86
N ASN A 476 2.56 34.69 23.48
CA ASN A 476 3.88 35.06 24.00
C ASN A 476 3.82 35.54 25.47
N PHE A 477 2.62 35.78 25.99
CA PHE A 477 2.37 36.36 27.31
C PHE A 477 1.50 35.48 28.20
N ILE A 478 1.31 34.20 27.84
CA ILE A 478 0.56 33.24 28.68
C ILE A 478 1.21 33.13 30.05
N ASN A 479 0.38 33.13 31.09
CA ASN A 479 0.76 33.15 32.50
C ASN A 479 1.64 34.36 32.91
N GLN A 480 1.77 35.40 32.08
CA GLN A 480 2.49 36.63 32.40
C GLN A 480 1.51 37.80 32.64
N PRO A 481 1.76 38.66 33.66
CA PRO A 481 0.94 39.85 33.87
C PRO A 481 1.25 40.94 32.84
N LEU A 482 0.24 41.36 32.11
CA LEU A 482 0.25 42.56 31.26
C LEU A 482 -0.38 43.73 32.01
N GLN A 483 0.21 44.92 31.94
CA GLN A 483 -0.21 46.08 32.72
C GLN A 483 -0.35 47.34 31.86
N TRP A 484 -1.41 48.12 32.13
CA TRP A 484 -1.68 49.39 31.47
C TRP A 484 -2.07 50.47 32.47
N LYS A 485 -1.52 51.68 32.32
CA LYS A 485 -1.88 52.86 33.10
C LYS A 485 -2.95 53.68 32.40
N ILE A 486 -3.89 54.19 33.18
CA ILE A 486 -4.95 55.10 32.74
C ILE A 486 -5.25 56.12 33.85
N ARG A 487 -5.73 57.31 33.46
CA ARG A 487 -6.24 58.32 34.40
C ARG A 487 -7.71 58.61 34.13
N LEU A 488 -8.55 58.18 35.05
CA LEU A 488 -10.01 58.39 35.07
C LEU A 488 -10.32 59.89 35.29
N ASN A 489 -11.49 60.36 34.84
CA ASN A 489 -11.92 61.75 35.08
C ASN A 489 -12.29 61.99 36.55
N SER A 490 -12.71 60.95 37.26
CA SER A 490 -12.94 61.00 38.71
C SER A 490 -12.57 59.67 39.38
N PRO A 491 -12.06 59.69 40.63
CA PRO A 491 -11.76 58.47 41.36
C PRO A 491 -13.06 57.71 41.72
N PRO A 492 -13.08 56.36 41.63
CA PRO A 492 -14.25 55.55 42.01
C PRO A 492 -14.38 55.46 43.53
N LYS A 493 -15.40 56.10 44.11
CA LYS A 493 -15.61 56.18 45.56
C LYS A 493 -16.37 54.98 46.13
N SER A 494 -17.21 54.34 45.33
CA SER A 494 -18.09 53.25 45.76
C SER A 494 -17.93 51.97 44.94
N HIS A 495 -17.77 52.10 43.62
CA HIS A 495 -17.49 50.98 42.73
C HIS A 495 -16.87 51.47 41.41
N LEU A 496 -16.20 50.55 40.72
CA LEU A 496 -15.74 50.73 39.35
C LEU A 496 -16.43 49.67 38.48
N THR A 497 -17.16 50.13 37.46
CA THR A 497 -17.71 49.27 36.43
C THR A 497 -16.68 49.09 35.32
N TYR A 498 -16.47 47.86 34.84
CA TYR A 498 -15.46 47.49 33.85
C TYR A 498 -16.01 46.49 32.82
N VAL A 499 -15.75 46.75 31.55
CA VAL A 499 -16.22 45.92 30.43
C VAL A 499 -15.06 45.61 29.49
N PHE A 500 -14.71 44.33 29.37
CA PHE A 500 -13.77 43.82 28.39
C PHE A 500 -14.53 43.34 27.16
N SER A 501 -14.13 43.80 25.98
CA SER A 501 -14.84 43.47 24.73
C SER A 501 -13.93 43.38 23.52
N LYS A 502 -14.46 42.78 22.44
CA LYS A 502 -13.84 42.75 21.11
C LYS A 502 -14.25 44.01 20.31
N PRO A 503 -13.36 44.60 19.49
CA PRO A 503 -13.75 45.70 18.60
C PRO A 503 -14.82 45.26 17.60
N SER A 504 -15.95 45.97 17.54
CA SER A 504 -16.91 45.88 16.44
C SER A 504 -16.78 47.09 15.50
N GLU A 505 -16.79 46.85 14.18
CA GLU A 505 -16.86 47.93 13.17
C GLU A 505 -18.30 48.31 12.79
N GLN A 506 -19.33 47.57 13.25
CA GLN A 506 -20.72 47.73 12.78
C GLN A 506 -21.79 47.85 13.90
N GLY A 507 -21.40 48.01 15.17
CA GLY A 507 -22.33 48.18 16.30
C GLY A 507 -22.32 47.00 17.28
N GLU A 508 -22.60 47.32 18.55
CA GLU A 508 -22.44 46.56 19.81
C GLU A 508 -21.18 45.69 19.93
N ASP A 509 -20.26 46.10 20.82
CA ASP A 509 -19.04 45.33 21.12
C ASP A 509 -19.40 44.01 21.82
N ASP A 510 -18.86 42.89 21.35
CA ASP A 510 -19.03 41.57 21.99
C ASP A 510 -18.25 41.51 23.31
N VAL A 511 -18.95 41.29 24.42
CA VAL A 511 -18.42 41.45 25.79
C VAL A 511 -17.93 40.10 26.33
N TYR A 512 -16.65 40.05 26.74
CA TYR A 512 -16.08 38.84 27.33
C TYR A 512 -16.53 38.60 28.78
N ASN A 513 -16.62 39.65 29.60
CA ASN A 513 -16.93 39.53 31.03
C ASN A 513 -18.41 39.78 31.35
N VAL A 514 -19.33 39.11 30.64
CA VAL A 514 -20.79 39.29 30.83
C VAL A 514 -21.24 38.98 32.26
N GLU A 515 -20.61 38.00 32.92
CA GLU A 515 -21.02 37.54 34.25
C GLU A 515 -20.76 38.52 35.39
N SER A 516 -19.75 39.39 35.26
CA SER A 516 -19.42 40.38 36.29
C SER A 516 -18.61 41.53 35.71
N GLN A 517 -19.14 42.72 35.92
CA GLN A 517 -18.62 43.97 35.39
C GLN A 517 -18.41 45.03 36.47
N VAL A 518 -18.51 44.68 37.76
CA VAL A 518 -18.41 45.67 38.85
C VAL A 518 -17.45 45.16 39.92
N VAL A 519 -16.51 46.01 40.32
CA VAL A 519 -15.74 45.83 41.55
C VAL A 519 -16.15 46.91 42.56
N HIS A 520 -16.47 46.50 43.78
CA HIS A 520 -16.80 47.43 44.86
C HIS A 520 -15.52 47.98 45.49
N THR A 521 -15.45 49.32 45.62
CA THR A 521 -14.31 50.03 46.21
C THR A 521 -14.57 50.48 47.65
N ARG A 522 -15.56 49.87 48.33
CA ARG A 522 -15.93 50.21 49.71
C ARG A 522 -15.01 49.48 50.69
N ASP A 523 -14.03 50.21 51.24
CA ASP A 523 -13.39 49.98 52.55
C ASP A 523 -12.21 50.96 52.75
N ASN A 524 -12.45 52.15 53.32
CA ASN A 524 -11.48 53.13 53.88
C ASN A 524 -10.12 53.36 53.15
N LYS A 525 -10.04 53.07 51.85
CA LYS A 525 -8.84 53.24 51.02
C LYS A 525 -9.08 54.43 50.08
N HIS A 526 -8.18 55.42 50.09
CA HIS A 526 -8.23 56.51 49.12
C HIS A 526 -7.84 55.96 47.74
N PHE A 527 -8.80 55.97 46.81
CA PHE A 527 -8.60 55.63 45.40
C PHE A 527 -8.29 56.90 44.62
N ASP A 528 -7.21 56.89 43.85
CA ASP A 528 -6.84 57.97 42.94
C ASP A 528 -7.54 57.80 41.59
N SER A 529 -7.67 58.88 40.85
CA SER A 529 -7.97 58.90 39.42
C SER A 529 -6.97 58.11 38.57
N SER A 530 -5.71 57.99 39.03
CA SER A 530 -4.69 57.19 38.35
C SER A 530 -4.80 55.72 38.73
N LEU A 531 -4.99 54.85 37.72
CA LEU A 531 -5.23 53.43 37.87
C LEU A 531 -4.29 52.65 36.95
N THR A 532 -3.73 51.54 37.46
CA THR A 532 -3.08 50.53 36.63
C THR A 532 -3.98 49.31 36.54
N VAL A 533 -4.33 48.90 35.32
CA VAL A 533 -5.06 47.67 35.06
C VAL A 533 -4.05 46.59 34.72
N GLN A 534 -4.18 45.43 35.35
CA GLN A 534 -3.41 44.22 35.04
C GLN A 534 -4.36 43.14 34.51
N LEU A 535 -3.92 42.41 33.49
CA LEU A 535 -4.60 41.22 32.99
C LEU A 535 -3.59 40.07 32.89
N THR A 536 -3.93 38.92 33.46
CA THR A 536 -3.18 37.67 33.31
C THR A 536 -4.07 36.63 32.64
N VAL A 537 -3.60 36.04 31.54
CA VAL A 537 -4.34 35.00 30.80
C VAL A 537 -3.62 33.66 30.98
N SER A 538 -4.36 32.65 31.44
CA SER A 538 -3.87 31.29 31.65
C SER A 538 -3.94 30.45 30.36
N GLU A 539 -3.23 29.31 30.33
CA GLU A 539 -3.16 28.39 29.18
C GLU A 539 -4.54 27.90 28.70
N ASP A 540 -5.50 27.82 29.61
CA ASP A 540 -6.88 27.38 29.35
C ASP A 540 -7.79 28.52 28.82
N GLY A 541 -7.25 29.71 28.60
CA GLY A 541 -8.00 30.90 28.16
C GLY A 541 -8.72 31.66 29.28
N THR A 542 -8.51 31.28 30.54
CA THR A 542 -9.02 32.04 31.69
C THR A 542 -8.25 33.35 31.86
N ALA A 543 -8.93 34.50 31.75
CA ALA A 543 -8.39 35.83 31.96
C ALA A 543 -8.77 36.39 33.33
N LYS A 544 -7.78 36.89 34.09
CA LYS A 544 -7.95 37.44 35.44
C LYS A 544 -7.56 38.92 35.47
N PRO A 545 -8.54 39.84 35.60
CA PRO A 545 -8.27 41.27 35.70
C PRO A 545 -7.99 41.71 37.14
N THR A 546 -7.07 42.66 37.30
CA THR A 546 -6.73 43.26 38.60
C THR A 546 -6.57 44.78 38.45
N PHE A 547 -7.13 45.54 39.38
CA PHE A 547 -7.15 47.00 39.38
C PHE A 547 -6.27 47.53 40.51
N ILE A 548 -5.16 48.18 40.16
CA ILE A 548 -4.11 48.64 41.07
C ILE A 548 -4.12 50.18 41.13
N TYR A 549 -4.63 50.73 42.22
CA TYR A 549 -4.74 52.18 42.44
C TYR A 549 -3.53 52.76 43.17
N LYS A 550 -2.85 51.93 43.97
CA LYS A 550 -1.60 52.28 44.63
C LYS A 550 -0.72 51.05 44.66
N GLN A 551 0.45 51.12 44.05
CA GLN A 551 1.40 50.01 44.09
C GLN A 551 1.88 49.79 45.54
N PRO A 552 1.95 48.53 46.00
CA PRO A 552 2.57 48.22 47.27
C PRO A 552 4.07 48.53 47.18
N ASN A 553 4.63 49.12 48.22
CA ASN A 553 6.08 49.28 48.34
C ASN A 553 6.53 48.70 49.68
N ALA A 554 7.09 47.49 49.61
CA ALA A 554 7.51 46.72 50.77
C ALA A 554 8.69 47.40 51.52
N GLU A 555 9.57 48.11 50.81
CA GLU A 555 10.72 48.81 51.42
C GLU A 555 10.29 50.00 52.28
N PHE A 556 9.15 50.62 51.98
CA PHE A 556 8.63 51.80 52.69
C PHE A 556 7.38 51.50 53.53
N GLY A 557 7.02 50.21 53.72
CA GLY A 557 5.88 49.79 54.54
C GLY A 557 4.51 50.25 54.00
N VAL A 558 4.41 50.57 52.71
CA VAL A 558 3.18 51.11 52.11
C VAL A 558 2.33 49.96 51.57
N SER A 559 1.18 49.71 52.20
CA SER A 559 0.18 48.76 51.69
C SER A 559 -0.40 49.24 50.35
N GLY A 560 -0.41 48.36 49.36
CA GLY A 560 -1.03 48.64 48.06
C GLY A 560 -2.57 48.67 48.13
N ASN A 561 -3.19 49.44 47.24
CA ASN A 561 -4.63 49.43 47.02
C ASN A 561 -4.91 48.66 45.72
N ILE A 562 -5.17 47.37 45.88
CA ILE A 562 -5.37 46.41 44.78
C ILE A 562 -6.76 45.78 44.95
N VAL A 563 -7.51 45.71 43.87
CA VAL A 563 -8.84 45.07 43.81
C VAL A 563 -8.86 44.09 42.65
N GLU A 564 -9.19 42.83 42.91
CA GLU A 564 -9.30 41.79 41.89
C GLU A 564 -10.70 41.77 41.29
N GLY A 565 -10.79 41.71 39.96
CA GLY A 565 -12.05 41.47 39.26
C GLY A 565 -12.32 39.98 39.11
N LYS A 566 -13.56 39.63 38.76
CA LYS A 566 -13.94 38.24 38.49
C LYS A 566 -13.24 37.74 37.22
N ALA A 567 -12.72 36.52 37.26
CA ALA A 567 -12.16 35.85 36.10
C ALA A 567 -13.23 35.61 35.02
N PHE A 568 -12.83 35.65 33.75
CA PHE A 568 -13.71 35.36 32.61
C PHE A 568 -12.94 34.59 31.53
N ALA A 569 -13.66 33.89 30.66
CA ALA A 569 -13.04 33.14 29.57
C ALA A 569 -12.85 34.06 28.35
N ILE A 570 -11.68 34.00 27.74
CA ILE A 570 -11.43 34.51 26.39
C ILE A 570 -11.29 33.29 25.49
N ASP A 571 -11.94 33.31 24.32
CA ASP A 571 -11.82 32.22 23.35
C ASP A 571 -10.37 32.15 22.83
N MET A 572 -9.61 31.20 23.36
CA MET A 572 -8.25 30.88 22.95
C MET A 572 -8.32 29.64 22.08
N THR A 573 -8.26 29.80 20.75
CA THR A 573 -7.95 28.68 19.88
C THR A 573 -6.49 28.32 20.13
N ALA A 574 -6.22 27.41 21.07
CA ALA A 574 -4.87 26.98 21.37
C ALA A 574 -4.21 26.46 20.08
N PRO A 575 -2.94 26.83 19.79
CA PRO A 575 -2.15 26.04 18.87
C PRO A 575 -2.00 24.65 19.50
N THR A 576 -2.42 23.61 18.80
CA THR A 576 -1.89 22.27 19.04
C THR A 576 -0.37 22.40 19.04
N SER A 577 0.25 22.01 20.15
CA SER A 577 1.69 21.98 20.38
C SER A 577 2.42 21.54 19.11
N LYS A 578 3.43 22.33 18.71
CA LYS A 578 4.34 22.07 17.57
C LYS A 578 5.24 20.84 17.74
N ASP A 579 4.88 19.90 18.61
CA ASP A 579 5.55 18.61 18.83
C ASP A 579 4.59 17.45 18.56
N SER A 580 3.88 17.44 17.42
CA SER A 580 3.61 16.13 16.83
C SER A 580 4.93 15.69 16.19
N SER A 581 5.67 14.82 16.87
CA SER A 581 6.68 13.98 16.22
C SER A 581 6.10 13.53 14.89
N ALA A 582 6.84 13.69 13.79
CA ALA A 582 6.36 13.28 12.47
C ALA A 582 5.94 11.80 12.56
N ALA A 583 4.64 11.54 12.60
CA ALA A 583 4.12 10.25 13.04
C ALA A 583 4.22 9.26 11.88
N ASN A 584 5.05 8.22 12.05
CA ASN A 584 5.15 7.14 11.07
C ASN A 584 4.23 5.98 11.47
N TYR A 585 3.57 5.36 10.50
CA TYR A 585 2.58 4.30 10.72
C TYR A 585 3.10 2.99 10.13
N ILE A 586 3.39 2.02 11.00
CA ILE A 586 3.96 0.73 10.61
C ILE A 586 2.87 -0.35 10.74
N GLY A 587 2.69 -1.11 9.68
CA GLY A 587 1.95 -2.37 9.68
C GLY A 587 2.95 -3.52 9.67
N TYR A 588 2.92 -4.37 10.69
CA TYR A 588 3.83 -5.51 10.80
C TYR A 588 3.07 -6.83 10.84
N ASP A 589 3.17 -7.58 9.74
CA ASP A 589 2.73 -8.96 9.70
C ASP A 589 3.87 -9.87 10.16
N PHE A 590 3.91 -10.14 11.47
CA PHE A 590 4.78 -11.17 12.02
C PHE A 590 4.14 -12.54 11.76
N GLY A 591 4.34 -13.11 10.58
CA GLY A 591 3.76 -14.39 10.18
C GLY A 591 4.52 -15.62 10.71
N THR A 592 3.91 -16.80 10.62
CA THR A 592 4.52 -18.07 11.11
C THR A 592 5.65 -18.56 10.20
N SER A 593 5.50 -18.29 8.89
CA SER A 593 6.37 -18.79 7.82
C SER A 593 7.21 -17.69 7.20
N CYS A 594 6.55 -16.55 7.01
CA CYS A 594 7.06 -15.40 6.32
C CYS A 594 6.44 -14.18 7.00
N SER A 595 7.21 -13.11 7.12
CA SER A 595 6.79 -11.84 7.69
C SER A 595 6.92 -10.73 6.65
N ALA A 596 6.11 -9.68 6.81
CA ALA A 596 6.14 -8.51 5.94
C ALA A 596 5.95 -7.24 6.76
N ILE A 597 6.62 -6.16 6.36
CA ILE A 597 6.54 -4.85 7.02
C ILE A 597 6.11 -3.83 5.97
N CYS A 598 5.10 -3.02 6.28
CA CYS A 598 4.70 -1.88 5.47
C CYS A 598 4.79 -0.61 6.31
N MET A 599 5.18 0.51 5.69
CA MET A 599 5.31 1.80 6.36
C MET A 599 4.65 2.91 5.55
N ILE A 600 3.86 3.73 6.24
CA ILE A 600 3.22 4.93 5.72
C ILE A 600 3.72 6.11 6.55
N THR A 601 4.26 7.14 5.91
CA THR A 601 4.72 8.36 6.61
C THR A 601 3.57 9.37 6.67
N GLN A 602 3.60 10.28 7.64
CA GLN A 602 2.61 11.35 7.75
C GLN A 602 2.49 12.19 6.47
N ASP A 603 3.61 12.47 5.80
CA ASP A 603 3.63 13.23 4.54
C ASP A 603 2.93 12.49 3.39
N GLN A 604 3.04 11.15 3.34
CA GLN A 604 2.29 10.34 2.39
C GLN A 604 0.80 10.46 2.63
N VAL A 605 0.38 10.46 3.89
CA VAL A 605 -1.02 10.60 4.26
C VAL A 605 -1.58 11.98 3.87
N LYS A 606 -0.86 13.05 4.22
CA LYS A 606 -1.21 14.44 3.84
C LYS A 606 -1.35 14.59 2.33
N THR A 607 -0.33 14.12 1.60
CA THR A 607 -0.30 14.17 0.14
C THR A 607 -1.45 13.39 -0.48
N THR A 608 -1.74 12.19 0.01
CA THR A 608 -2.80 11.37 -0.55
C THR A 608 -4.19 11.96 -0.27
N LYS A 609 -4.41 12.53 0.92
CA LYS A 609 -5.66 13.23 1.23
C LYS A 609 -5.88 14.45 0.32
N LEU A 610 -4.84 15.25 0.09
CA LEU A 610 -4.90 16.39 -0.83
C LEU A 610 -5.25 15.93 -2.25
N ARG A 611 -4.62 14.84 -2.72
CA ARG A 611 -4.88 14.25 -4.05
C ARG A 611 -6.28 13.67 -4.15
N ALA A 612 -6.79 13.01 -3.10
CA ALA A 612 -8.14 12.42 -3.06
C ALA A 612 -9.25 13.45 -3.30
N SER A 613 -9.03 14.71 -2.89
CA SER A 613 -10.00 15.81 -3.07
C SER A 613 -10.04 16.37 -4.50
N LYS A 614 -9.06 16.04 -5.35
CA LYS A 614 -8.91 16.59 -6.70
C LYS A 614 -9.39 15.57 -7.74
N SER A 615 -10.39 15.94 -8.53
CA SER A 615 -10.98 15.08 -9.57
C SER A 615 -9.97 14.57 -10.59
N SER A 616 -8.96 15.37 -10.95
CA SER A 616 -7.91 14.98 -11.90
C SER A 616 -7.03 13.83 -11.38
N TRP A 617 -6.77 13.79 -10.07
CA TRP A 617 -6.01 12.71 -9.43
C TRP A 617 -6.81 11.42 -9.36
N LEU A 618 -8.10 11.51 -9.02
CA LEU A 618 -9.02 10.37 -9.10
C LEU A 618 -9.08 9.84 -10.53
N GLY A 619 -9.22 10.72 -11.52
CA GLY A 619 -9.23 10.35 -12.95
C GLY A 619 -7.96 9.61 -13.39
N LEU A 620 -6.77 10.05 -12.97
CA LEU A 620 -5.52 9.32 -13.25
C LEU A 620 -5.46 7.95 -12.55
N SER A 621 -5.94 7.86 -11.31
CA SER A 621 -5.98 6.60 -10.57
C SER A 621 -6.92 5.60 -11.23
N ASP A 622 -8.12 6.04 -11.61
CA ASP A 622 -9.14 5.21 -12.23
C ASP A 622 -8.71 4.75 -13.64
N ALA A 623 -7.90 5.58 -14.33
CA ALA A 623 -7.35 5.25 -15.65
C ALA A 623 -6.42 4.02 -15.63
N LEU A 624 -5.75 3.70 -14.52
CA LEU A 624 -4.76 2.61 -14.45
C LEU A 624 -5.31 1.27 -14.94
N ALA A 625 -6.55 0.93 -14.56
CA ALA A 625 -7.19 -0.34 -14.92
C ALA A 625 -7.51 -0.46 -16.42
N LEU A 626 -7.59 0.67 -17.13
CA LEU A 626 -7.91 0.74 -18.55
C LEU A 626 -6.67 0.93 -19.43
N LEU A 627 -5.59 1.43 -18.85
CA LEU A 627 -4.37 1.73 -19.58
C LEU A 627 -3.55 0.47 -19.86
N PRO A 628 -2.90 0.40 -21.02
CA PRO A 628 -1.98 -0.69 -21.36
C PRO A 628 -0.77 -0.66 -20.42
N TYR A 629 -0.27 -1.82 -20.02
CA TYR A 629 0.85 -1.98 -19.08
C TYR A 629 2.04 -1.03 -19.32
N PRO A 630 2.49 -0.85 -20.57
CA PRO A 630 3.61 0.03 -20.88
C PRO A 630 3.38 1.51 -20.52
N VAL A 631 2.11 1.95 -20.39
CA VAL A 631 1.72 3.30 -19.93
C VAL A 631 1.31 3.29 -18.46
N ALA A 632 0.57 2.27 -18.02
CA ALA A 632 0.07 2.18 -16.65
C ALA A 632 1.20 2.03 -15.62
N TYR A 633 2.24 1.26 -15.93
CA TYR A 633 3.38 1.06 -15.04
C TYR A 633 4.09 2.37 -14.63
N PRO A 634 4.54 3.24 -15.56
CA PRO A 634 5.15 4.52 -15.18
C PRO A 634 4.13 5.52 -14.58
N LEU A 635 2.84 5.46 -14.96
CA LEU A 635 1.80 6.27 -14.29
C LEU A 635 1.64 5.88 -12.81
N ARG A 636 1.66 4.58 -12.51
CA ARG A 636 1.62 4.07 -11.13
C ARG A 636 2.81 4.61 -10.33
N LYS A 637 4.02 4.58 -10.89
CA LYS A 637 5.19 5.22 -10.26
C LYS A 637 4.94 6.69 -9.91
N TYR A 638 4.28 7.45 -10.79
CA TYR A 638 3.96 8.86 -10.55
C TYR A 638 2.94 9.03 -9.40
N LEU A 639 1.86 8.23 -9.43
CA LEU A 639 0.84 8.24 -8.38
C LEU A 639 1.41 7.85 -7.01
N ASP A 640 2.44 7.00 -7.00
CA ASP A 640 3.17 6.54 -5.81
C ASP A 640 4.24 7.52 -5.32
N VAL A 641 4.50 8.64 -6.01
CA VAL A 641 5.53 9.61 -5.58
C VAL A 641 5.12 10.27 -4.26
N LYS A 642 5.99 10.08 -3.26
CA LYS A 642 5.82 10.49 -1.86
C LYS A 642 6.35 11.89 -1.55
N ASN A 643 7.33 12.37 -2.34
CA ASN A 643 7.98 13.68 -2.19
C ASN A 643 7.85 14.53 -3.46
N SER A 644 7.56 15.83 -3.32
CA SER A 644 7.36 16.76 -4.43
C SER A 644 8.58 16.88 -5.37
N THR A 645 9.80 16.76 -4.82
CA THR A 645 11.08 16.91 -5.55
C THR A 645 11.38 15.81 -6.57
N GLN A 646 10.68 14.67 -6.54
CA GLN A 646 10.83 13.62 -7.58
C GLN A 646 9.60 13.53 -8.50
N SER A 647 8.53 14.26 -8.17
CA SER A 647 7.23 14.17 -8.86
C SER A 647 7.32 14.51 -10.34
N THR A 648 8.04 15.58 -10.68
CA THR A 648 8.12 16.07 -12.07
C THR A 648 8.98 15.17 -12.96
N SER A 649 10.06 14.58 -12.44
CA SER A 649 10.88 13.62 -13.19
C SER A 649 10.12 12.31 -13.50
N VAL A 650 9.32 11.82 -12.56
CA VAL A 650 8.49 10.62 -12.75
C VAL A 650 7.28 10.93 -13.64
N ALA A 651 6.67 12.11 -13.51
CA ALA A 651 5.62 12.59 -14.42
C ALA A 651 6.12 12.61 -15.87
N ARG A 652 7.35 13.09 -16.08
CA ARG A 652 8.02 13.12 -17.39
C ARG A 652 8.18 11.71 -17.98
N GLU A 653 8.57 10.72 -17.17
CA GLU A 653 8.69 9.32 -17.59
C GLU A 653 7.33 8.74 -18.01
N ALA A 654 6.27 8.99 -17.24
CA ALA A 654 4.91 8.59 -17.57
C ALA A 654 4.38 9.29 -18.84
N PHE A 655 4.67 10.57 -19.00
CA PHE A 655 4.29 11.35 -20.18
C PHE A 655 4.98 10.83 -21.45
N GLU A 656 6.29 10.55 -21.37
CA GLU A 656 7.04 10.00 -22.51
C GLU A 656 6.51 8.61 -22.92
N ALA A 657 6.18 7.76 -21.96
CA ALA A 657 5.58 6.45 -22.22
C ALA A 657 4.20 6.54 -22.87
N ALA A 658 3.34 7.44 -22.38
CA ALA A 658 2.03 7.70 -22.96
C ALA A 658 2.13 8.22 -24.40
N LEU A 659 3.02 9.20 -24.63
CA LEU A 659 3.27 9.75 -25.97
C LEU A 659 3.86 8.69 -26.92
N ALA A 660 4.75 7.82 -26.42
CA ALA A 660 5.31 6.71 -27.19
C ALA A 660 4.22 5.73 -27.61
N PHE A 661 3.30 5.37 -26.70
CA PHE A 661 2.18 4.49 -27.01
C PHE A 661 1.30 5.05 -28.13
N LEU A 662 0.91 6.33 -28.02
CA LEU A 662 0.11 7.01 -29.06
C LEU A 662 0.84 7.04 -30.41
N ALA A 663 2.11 7.45 -30.41
CA ALA A 663 2.92 7.53 -31.62
C ALA A 663 3.08 6.16 -32.27
N TYR A 664 3.34 5.11 -31.49
CA TYR A 664 3.57 3.75 -32.00
C TYR A 664 2.29 3.08 -32.47
N CYS A 665 1.15 3.24 -31.78
CA CYS A 665 -0.14 2.75 -32.27
C CYS A 665 -0.50 3.40 -33.61
N THR A 666 -0.40 4.73 -33.68
CA THR A 666 -0.74 5.47 -34.90
C THR A 666 0.21 5.12 -36.04
N ALA A 667 1.52 5.01 -35.76
CA ALA A 667 2.53 4.61 -36.74
C ALA A 667 2.30 3.18 -37.26
N ALA A 668 2.03 2.24 -36.35
CA ALA A 668 1.74 0.85 -36.69
C ALA A 668 0.53 0.74 -37.62
N GLU A 669 -0.55 1.43 -37.28
CA GLU A 669 -1.77 1.46 -38.09
C GLU A 669 -1.54 2.10 -39.46
N SER A 670 -0.87 3.26 -39.49
CA SER A 670 -0.61 4.01 -40.73
C SER A 670 0.28 3.24 -41.69
N LEU A 671 1.33 2.58 -41.19
CA LEU A 671 2.25 1.77 -41.99
C LEU A 671 1.60 0.46 -42.45
N SER A 672 0.70 -0.11 -41.64
CA SER A 672 -0.10 -1.28 -42.03
C SER A 672 -1.03 -0.96 -43.20
N ALA A 673 -1.63 0.24 -43.20
CA ALA A 673 -2.47 0.69 -44.30
C ALA A 673 -1.66 1.10 -45.53
N LYS A 674 -0.51 1.77 -45.33
CA LYS A 674 0.32 2.35 -46.40
C LYS A 674 1.83 2.23 -46.06
N PRO A 675 2.53 1.17 -46.49
CA PRO A 675 3.97 1.04 -46.26
C PRO A 675 4.78 2.19 -46.87
N SER A 676 5.84 2.65 -46.19
CA SER A 676 6.64 3.80 -46.65
C SER A 676 8.10 3.78 -46.20
N THR A 677 9.01 3.75 -47.17
CA THR A 677 10.48 3.75 -46.96
C THR A 677 11.04 5.06 -46.39
N ARG A 678 10.23 6.11 -46.29
CA ARG A 678 10.65 7.42 -45.75
C ARG A 678 10.10 7.69 -44.35
N PHE A 679 9.21 6.83 -43.85
CA PHE A 679 8.40 7.10 -42.66
C PHE A 679 9.23 7.21 -41.37
N LEU A 680 10.24 6.35 -41.17
CA LEU A 680 11.07 6.37 -39.96
C LEU A 680 12.45 7.02 -40.12
N LYS A 681 12.80 7.54 -41.30
CA LYS A 681 14.16 8.05 -41.58
C LYS A 681 14.59 9.22 -40.70
N SER A 682 13.66 10.02 -40.18
CA SER A 682 13.96 11.13 -39.26
C SER A 682 13.78 10.77 -37.78
N PHE A 683 13.34 9.54 -37.46
CA PHE A 683 13.17 9.12 -36.07
C PHE A 683 14.52 8.74 -35.46
N GLN A 684 14.99 9.52 -34.50
CA GLN A 684 16.32 9.37 -33.92
C GLN A 684 16.36 8.50 -32.66
N HIS A 685 15.38 8.65 -31.78
CA HIS A 685 15.26 7.91 -30.52
C HIS A 685 13.90 8.22 -29.88
N ARG A 686 13.47 7.36 -28.95
CA ARG A 686 12.23 7.49 -28.18
C ARG A 686 12.36 8.57 -27.11
N SER A 687 12.20 9.82 -27.52
CA SER A 687 12.04 10.98 -26.63
C SER A 687 10.93 11.90 -27.12
N MET A 688 10.46 12.80 -26.27
CA MET A 688 9.22 13.57 -26.51
C MET A 688 9.18 14.31 -27.86
N GLY A 689 10.26 14.98 -28.27
CA GLY A 689 10.32 15.68 -29.55
C GLY A 689 10.18 14.74 -30.76
N PRO A 690 11.09 13.78 -30.95
CA PRO A 690 10.99 12.77 -32.00
C PRO A 690 9.69 11.96 -32.01
N LEU A 691 9.12 11.66 -30.83
CA LEU A 691 7.83 10.97 -30.71
C LEU A 691 6.67 11.82 -31.17
N LYS A 692 6.65 13.11 -30.83
CA LYS A 692 5.66 14.07 -31.31
C LYS A 692 5.73 14.17 -32.83
N ASP A 693 6.92 14.33 -33.39
CA ASP A 693 7.12 14.39 -34.85
C ASP A 693 6.71 13.08 -35.53
N LEU A 694 6.88 11.92 -34.88
CA LEU A 694 6.39 10.64 -35.38
C LEU A 694 4.86 10.58 -35.36
N LEU A 695 4.22 11.03 -34.27
CA LEU A 695 2.77 11.05 -34.12
C LEU A 695 2.10 11.94 -35.18
N GLU A 696 2.58 13.17 -35.36
CA GLU A 696 2.05 14.11 -36.37
C GLU A 696 2.14 13.50 -37.78
N ARG A 697 3.31 12.96 -38.14
CA ARG A 697 3.51 12.31 -39.46
C ARG A 697 2.67 11.05 -39.63
N ALA A 698 2.46 10.27 -38.57
CA ALA A 698 1.61 9.10 -38.60
C ALA A 698 0.15 9.49 -38.88
N LEU A 699 -0.37 10.49 -38.17
CA LEU A 699 -1.72 11.00 -38.39
C LEU A 699 -1.92 11.55 -39.80
N GLU A 700 -0.95 12.31 -40.33
CA GLU A 700 -0.98 12.81 -41.71
C GLU A 700 -0.96 11.69 -42.75
N HIS A 701 -0.13 10.66 -42.54
CA HIS A 701 0.03 9.55 -43.48
C HIS A 701 -1.17 8.60 -43.49
N GLY A 702 -1.70 8.30 -42.30
CA GLY A 702 -2.89 7.48 -42.11
C GLY A 702 -4.16 8.18 -42.61
N GLY A 703 -4.36 9.44 -42.20
CA GLY A 703 -5.55 10.23 -42.53
C GLY A 703 -6.86 9.50 -42.20
N ASN A 704 -7.89 9.67 -43.03
CA ASN A 704 -9.19 9.01 -42.84
C ASN A 704 -9.15 7.46 -42.95
N GLY A 705 -7.98 6.87 -43.22
CA GLY A 705 -7.78 5.42 -43.20
C GLY A 705 -7.50 4.83 -41.82
N LEU A 706 -7.35 5.67 -40.78
CA LEU A 706 -7.21 5.21 -39.40
C LEU A 706 -8.55 4.74 -38.85
N PHE A 707 -8.54 3.59 -38.18
CA PHE A 707 -9.65 2.96 -37.48
C PHE A 707 -9.41 2.96 -35.96
N PHE A 708 -8.29 2.38 -35.49
CA PHE A 708 -7.91 2.32 -34.08
C PHE A 708 -7.64 3.70 -33.50
N CYS A 709 -6.93 4.54 -34.25
CA CYS A 709 -6.55 5.89 -33.83
C CYS A 709 -7.44 6.99 -34.44
N ALA A 710 -8.62 6.65 -34.96
CA ALA A 710 -9.51 7.58 -35.67
C ALA A 710 -9.95 8.78 -34.81
N GLU A 711 -10.26 8.56 -33.53
CA GLU A 711 -10.63 9.65 -32.62
C GLU A 711 -9.48 10.61 -32.36
N LEU A 712 -8.23 10.12 -32.40
CA LEU A 712 -7.05 10.95 -32.18
C LEU A 712 -6.94 12.05 -33.26
N LEU A 713 -7.29 11.74 -34.51
CA LEU A 713 -7.36 12.74 -35.61
C LEU A 713 -8.32 13.90 -35.31
N LYS A 714 -9.41 13.63 -34.58
CA LYS A 714 -10.46 14.62 -34.28
C LYS A 714 -10.11 15.46 -33.06
N ILE A 715 -9.52 14.85 -32.03
CA ILE A 715 -9.27 15.50 -30.74
C ILE A 715 -7.91 16.19 -30.69
N LEU A 716 -6.87 15.59 -31.28
CA LEU A 716 -5.49 16.07 -31.11
C LEU A 716 -5.31 17.51 -31.60
N PRO A 717 -5.85 17.95 -32.76
CA PRO A 717 -5.74 19.34 -33.21
C PRO A 717 -6.22 20.38 -32.18
N LYS A 718 -7.22 20.03 -31.36
CA LYS A 718 -7.76 20.91 -30.30
C LYS A 718 -6.82 21.04 -29.11
N HIS A 719 -5.92 20.07 -28.93
CA HIS A 719 -4.99 19.99 -27.80
C HIS A 719 -3.52 20.20 -28.21
N MET A 720 -3.23 20.44 -29.50
CA MET A 720 -1.86 20.56 -30.00
C MET A 720 -1.05 21.67 -29.32
N GLU A 721 -1.67 22.82 -29.03
CA GLU A 721 -0.99 23.90 -28.30
C GLU A 721 -0.58 23.47 -26.90
N GLN A 722 -1.48 22.81 -26.17
CA GLN A 722 -1.23 22.29 -24.82
C GLN A 722 -0.19 21.17 -24.84
N LEU A 723 -0.22 20.29 -25.84
CA LEU A 723 0.78 19.23 -26.02
C LEU A 723 2.17 19.81 -26.30
N ASN A 724 2.26 20.80 -27.18
CA ASN A 724 3.52 21.49 -27.49
C ASN A 724 4.10 22.18 -26.25
N LYS A 725 3.25 22.84 -25.46
CA LYS A 725 3.65 23.44 -24.18
C LYS A 725 4.16 22.37 -23.21
N SER A 726 3.43 21.27 -23.06
CA SER A 726 3.82 20.15 -22.18
C SER A 726 5.22 19.62 -22.53
N ILE A 727 5.48 19.39 -23.82
CA ILE A 727 6.77 18.92 -24.33
C ILE A 727 7.88 19.95 -24.07
N SER A 728 7.60 21.23 -24.33
CA SER A 728 8.56 22.32 -24.05
C SER A 728 8.94 22.36 -22.57
N ASP A 729 7.95 22.37 -21.68
CA ASP A 729 8.17 22.49 -20.23
C ASP A 729 8.95 21.29 -19.69
N PHE A 730 8.57 20.05 -20.07
CA PHE A 730 9.33 18.85 -19.69
C PHE A 730 10.74 18.80 -20.30
N THR A 731 10.94 19.36 -21.50
CA THR A 731 12.26 19.43 -22.13
C THR A 731 13.16 20.46 -21.42
N GLN A 732 12.61 21.61 -21.05
CA GLN A 732 13.35 22.62 -20.30
C GLN A 732 13.71 22.11 -18.90
N HIS A 733 12.79 21.40 -18.23
CA HIS A 733 13.05 20.69 -16.98
C HIS A 733 14.16 19.64 -17.12
N LYS A 734 14.14 18.81 -18.18
CA LYS A 734 15.17 17.81 -18.45
C LYS A 734 16.58 18.42 -18.59
N HIS A 735 16.68 19.66 -19.07
CA HIS A 735 17.93 20.39 -19.22
C HIS A 735 18.20 21.35 -18.06
N GLU A 736 17.54 21.17 -16.91
CA GLU A 736 17.73 21.94 -15.67
C GLU A 736 17.48 23.45 -15.84
N LYS A 737 16.68 23.83 -16.85
CA LYS A 737 16.27 25.23 -17.11
C LYS A 737 15.00 25.64 -16.37
N LEU A 738 14.20 24.66 -15.93
CA LEU A 738 13.02 24.85 -15.09
C LEU A 738 13.16 24.01 -13.82
N ALA A 739 12.78 24.59 -12.68
CA ALA A 739 12.66 23.87 -11.41
C ALA A 739 11.44 22.93 -11.40
N ASP A 740 11.40 21.97 -10.48
CA ASP A 740 10.34 20.95 -10.38
C ASP A 740 8.93 21.53 -10.20
N ASP A 741 8.82 22.72 -9.61
CA ASP A 741 7.58 23.44 -9.28
C ASP A 741 7.25 24.57 -10.26
N ALA A 742 8.09 24.79 -11.28
CA ALA A 742 7.95 25.92 -12.21
C ALA A 742 6.78 25.76 -13.20
N PHE A 743 6.21 24.55 -13.34
CA PHE A 743 5.09 24.26 -14.23
C PHE A 743 4.22 23.12 -13.71
N ASP A 744 2.98 23.04 -14.22
CA ASP A 744 2.01 22.03 -13.80
C ASP A 744 2.19 20.70 -14.54
N SER A 745 3.14 19.89 -14.04
CA SER A 745 3.41 18.56 -14.56
C SER A 745 2.22 17.60 -14.45
N HIS A 746 1.32 17.83 -13.47
CA HIS A 746 0.12 17.02 -13.28
C HIS A 746 -0.89 17.24 -14.40
N SER A 747 -1.19 18.50 -14.73
CA SER A 747 -2.11 18.83 -15.83
C SER A 747 -1.59 18.34 -17.18
N HIS A 748 -0.28 18.43 -17.43
CA HIS A 748 0.33 17.87 -18.64
C HIS A 748 0.16 16.35 -18.72
N LEU A 749 0.35 15.65 -17.60
CA LEU A 749 0.16 14.19 -17.55
C LEU A 749 -1.32 13.81 -17.72
N PHE A 750 -2.24 14.54 -17.08
CA PHE A 750 -3.67 14.33 -17.22
C PHE A 750 -4.13 14.44 -18.67
N LEU A 751 -3.62 15.42 -19.41
CA LEU A 751 -3.91 15.58 -20.84
C LEU A 751 -3.51 14.34 -21.66
N ILE A 752 -2.24 13.92 -21.58
CA ILE A 752 -1.73 12.83 -22.42
C ILE A 752 -2.37 11.48 -22.07
N ILE A 753 -2.68 11.25 -20.78
CA ILE A 753 -3.36 10.03 -20.34
C ILE A 753 -4.79 9.97 -20.88
N ASN A 754 -5.52 11.09 -20.88
CA ASN A 754 -6.85 11.12 -21.49
C ASN A 754 -6.81 10.85 -22.99
N LEU A 755 -5.79 11.33 -23.71
CA LEU A 755 -5.60 10.99 -25.12
C LEU A 755 -5.35 9.48 -25.32
N CYS A 756 -4.56 8.83 -24.44
CA CYS A 756 -4.41 7.37 -24.46
C CYS A 756 -5.73 6.65 -24.22
N LEU A 757 -6.53 7.10 -23.23
CA LEU A 757 -7.84 6.53 -22.92
C LEU A 757 -8.80 6.57 -24.11
N GLU A 758 -8.78 7.64 -24.92
CA GLU A 758 -9.58 7.72 -26.15
C GLU A 758 -9.18 6.64 -27.17
N VAL A 759 -7.89 6.36 -27.34
CA VAL A 759 -7.41 5.32 -28.26
C VAL A 759 -7.80 3.92 -27.78
N VAL A 760 -7.64 3.64 -26.48
CA VAL A 760 -7.94 2.31 -25.91
C VAL A 760 -9.39 2.10 -25.52
N ARG A 761 -10.25 3.12 -25.62
CA ARG A 761 -11.69 2.99 -25.31
C ARG A 761 -12.32 1.86 -26.12
N GLY A 762 -12.91 0.89 -25.40
CA GLY A 762 -13.54 -0.29 -25.98
C GLY A 762 -12.56 -1.37 -26.48
N LYS A 763 -11.25 -1.13 -26.38
CA LYS A 763 -10.20 -1.99 -26.93
C LYS A 763 -9.39 -2.65 -25.83
N LYS A 764 -8.71 -3.75 -26.17
CA LYS A 764 -7.89 -4.54 -25.23
C LYS A 764 -6.45 -4.61 -25.74
N PHE A 765 -5.50 -4.08 -24.98
CA PHE A 765 -4.09 -4.27 -25.26
C PHE A 765 -3.61 -5.58 -24.61
N GLY A 766 -2.75 -6.34 -25.28
CA GLY A 766 -2.35 -7.64 -24.76
C GLY A 766 -1.42 -8.42 -25.66
N TYR A 767 -1.33 -9.72 -25.37
CA TYR A 767 -0.59 -10.68 -26.17
C TYR A 767 -1.26 -12.05 -26.13
N VAL A 768 -0.92 -12.90 -27.10
CA VAL A 768 -1.45 -14.26 -27.16
C VAL A 768 -0.62 -15.20 -26.29
N SER A 769 -1.21 -15.81 -25.25
CA SER A 769 -0.49 -16.73 -24.36
C SER A 769 -0.40 -18.15 -24.91
N GLU A 770 -1.36 -18.54 -25.75
CA GLU A 770 -1.44 -19.84 -26.42
C GLU A 770 -2.07 -19.67 -27.80
N THR A 771 -1.48 -20.32 -28.81
CA THR A 771 -2.04 -20.40 -30.16
C THR A 771 -1.90 -21.84 -30.65
N ARG A 772 -2.97 -22.42 -31.19
CA ARG A 772 -2.91 -23.70 -31.89
C ARG A 772 -3.76 -23.67 -33.16
N PRO A 773 -3.40 -24.41 -34.21
CA PRO A 773 -4.28 -24.59 -35.37
C PRO A 773 -5.62 -25.21 -34.92
N THR A 774 -6.73 -24.72 -35.46
CA THR A 774 -8.05 -25.29 -35.21
C THR A 774 -8.16 -26.64 -35.94
N PRO A 775 -8.50 -27.74 -35.24
CA PRO A 775 -8.66 -29.04 -35.89
C PRO A 775 -9.64 -28.98 -37.06
N PHE A 776 -9.26 -29.57 -38.20
CA PHE A 776 -10.07 -29.67 -39.42
C PHE A 776 -10.46 -28.34 -40.09
N LYS A 777 -9.91 -27.20 -39.66
CA LYS A 777 -10.06 -25.88 -40.33
C LYS A 777 -8.69 -25.32 -40.71
N MET A 778 -8.33 -25.44 -41.99
CA MET A 778 -7.06 -24.88 -42.50
C MET A 778 -7.02 -23.35 -42.36
N GLY A 779 -5.85 -22.83 -41.98
CA GLY A 779 -5.62 -21.38 -41.86
C GLY A 779 -6.38 -20.69 -40.74
N THR A 780 -6.99 -21.45 -39.82
CA THR A 780 -7.66 -20.92 -38.63
C THR A 780 -6.89 -21.36 -37.39
N TYR A 781 -6.70 -20.43 -36.47
CA TYR A 781 -6.00 -20.64 -35.21
C TYR A 781 -6.94 -20.27 -34.08
N GLN A 782 -6.87 -21.02 -32.98
CA GLN A 782 -7.57 -20.70 -31.75
C GLN A 782 -6.60 -20.66 -30.58
N GLY A 783 -6.95 -19.93 -29.54
CA GLY A 783 -6.03 -19.74 -28.44
C GLY A 783 -6.57 -18.85 -27.32
N LEU A 784 -5.64 -18.36 -26.50
CA LEU A 784 -5.92 -17.50 -25.37
C LEU A 784 -5.18 -16.16 -25.54
N PHE A 785 -5.92 -15.06 -25.40
CA PHE A 785 -5.42 -13.70 -25.41
C PHE A 785 -5.38 -13.15 -23.99
N LYS A 786 -4.20 -12.79 -23.48
CA LYS A 786 -4.02 -12.14 -22.19
C LYS A 786 -4.11 -10.63 -22.34
N VAL A 787 -5.01 -10.02 -21.58
CA VAL A 787 -5.19 -8.56 -21.56
C VAL A 787 -4.17 -7.96 -20.61
N ALA A 788 -3.25 -7.17 -21.16
CA ALA A 788 -2.11 -6.59 -20.47
C ALA A 788 -2.39 -5.15 -20.02
N ASN A 789 -3.45 -4.95 -19.24
CA ASN A 789 -3.76 -3.68 -18.59
C ASN A 789 -3.09 -3.58 -17.21
N ASP A 790 -2.88 -2.36 -16.72
CA ASP A 790 -2.24 -2.08 -15.42
C ASP A 790 -0.87 -2.74 -15.25
N ILE A 791 -0.66 -3.59 -14.24
CA ILE A 791 0.62 -4.25 -13.96
C ILE A 791 0.48 -5.77 -13.89
N GLN A 792 1.59 -6.47 -14.08
CA GLN A 792 1.64 -7.92 -13.97
C GLN A 792 1.44 -8.41 -12.53
N PRO A 793 0.87 -9.63 -12.33
CA PRO A 793 0.36 -10.57 -13.34
C PRO A 793 -0.97 -10.15 -13.97
N PHE A 794 -1.04 -10.25 -15.30
CA PHE A 794 -2.27 -10.04 -16.06
C PHE A 794 -3.25 -11.19 -15.86
N ILE A 795 -4.45 -10.89 -15.37
CA ILE A 795 -5.42 -11.89 -14.93
C ILE A 795 -6.45 -12.18 -16.01
N GLU A 796 -6.92 -11.14 -16.68
CA GLU A 796 -7.92 -11.27 -17.72
C GLU A 796 -7.33 -12.01 -18.93
N THR A 797 -8.01 -13.10 -19.30
CA THR A 797 -7.68 -13.93 -20.45
C THR A 797 -8.97 -14.23 -21.19
N VAL A 798 -8.98 -14.03 -22.51
CA VAL A 798 -10.13 -14.29 -23.36
C VAL A 798 -9.77 -15.33 -24.42
N GLY A 799 -10.70 -16.24 -24.72
CA GLY A 799 -10.58 -17.13 -25.87
C GLY A 799 -10.59 -16.33 -27.17
N PHE A 800 -9.81 -16.75 -28.17
CA PHE A 800 -9.86 -16.14 -29.50
C PHE A 800 -9.78 -17.16 -30.62
N THR A 801 -10.27 -16.75 -31.79
CA THR A 801 -10.06 -17.39 -33.09
C THR A 801 -9.49 -16.36 -34.07
N SER A 802 -8.48 -16.73 -34.87
CA SER A 802 -7.81 -15.83 -35.81
C SER A 802 -7.47 -16.55 -37.12
N THR A 803 -7.40 -15.81 -38.22
CA THR A 803 -6.87 -16.30 -39.51
C THR A 803 -5.35 -16.18 -39.62
N THR A 804 -4.73 -15.53 -38.64
CA THR A 804 -3.28 -15.27 -38.60
C THR A 804 -2.66 -16.01 -37.42
N GLN A 805 -1.56 -16.71 -37.65
CA GLN A 805 -0.79 -17.30 -36.57
C GLN A 805 -0.08 -16.19 -35.79
N LEU A 806 -0.47 -16.02 -34.52
CA LEU A 806 0.12 -15.05 -33.63
C LEU A 806 1.08 -15.74 -32.67
N ALA A 807 2.30 -15.22 -32.59
CA ALA A 807 3.29 -15.61 -31.61
C ALA A 807 3.08 -14.84 -30.30
N ARG A 808 3.58 -15.38 -29.18
CA ARG A 808 3.39 -14.80 -27.85
C ARG A 808 4.09 -13.45 -27.69
N GLU A 809 5.13 -13.25 -28.47
CA GLU A 809 6.00 -12.07 -28.49
C GLU A 809 5.31 -10.86 -29.13
N ILE A 810 4.19 -11.05 -29.84
CA ILE A 810 3.51 -9.99 -30.60
C ILE A 810 2.50 -9.27 -29.70
N PRO A 811 2.69 -7.96 -29.43
CA PRO A 811 1.69 -7.17 -28.74
C PRO A 811 0.59 -6.77 -29.71
N VAL A 812 -0.65 -6.87 -29.26
CA VAL A 812 -1.83 -6.59 -30.08
C VAL A 812 -2.73 -5.60 -29.34
N LEU A 813 -3.19 -4.59 -30.05
CA LEU A 813 -4.36 -3.81 -29.65
C LEU A 813 -5.59 -4.41 -30.37
N LEU A 814 -6.45 -5.05 -29.60
CA LEU A 814 -7.63 -5.75 -30.08
C LEU A 814 -8.86 -4.83 -29.97
N ASP A 815 -9.65 -4.77 -31.03
CA ASP A 815 -11.00 -4.22 -31.01
C ASP A 815 -12.03 -5.36 -31.06
N PRO A 816 -12.70 -5.67 -29.93
CA PRO A 816 -13.73 -6.69 -29.86
C PRO A 816 -14.94 -6.45 -30.77
N GLU A 817 -15.29 -5.18 -31.00
CA GLU A 817 -16.52 -4.81 -31.72
C GLU A 817 -16.35 -5.09 -33.22
N SER A 818 -15.22 -4.66 -33.79
CA SER A 818 -14.88 -4.90 -35.19
C SER A 818 -14.23 -6.26 -35.44
N GLN A 819 -13.84 -6.99 -34.39
CA GLN A 819 -13.10 -8.25 -34.46
C GLN A 819 -11.77 -8.11 -35.23
N THR A 820 -11.07 -7.01 -34.99
CA THR A 820 -9.79 -6.71 -35.62
C THR A 820 -8.69 -6.52 -34.58
N GLY A 821 -7.47 -6.92 -34.94
CA GLY A 821 -6.27 -6.73 -34.13
C GLY A 821 -5.26 -5.88 -34.89
N LEU A 822 -4.66 -4.93 -34.19
CA LEU A 822 -3.51 -4.16 -34.66
C LEU A 822 -2.25 -4.69 -33.97
N SER A 823 -1.31 -5.22 -34.74
CA SER A 823 0.01 -5.55 -34.22
C SER A 823 0.84 -4.29 -33.98
N LEU A 824 1.48 -4.21 -32.82
CA LEU A 824 2.46 -3.16 -32.50
C LEU A 824 3.91 -3.62 -32.73
N PHE A 825 4.12 -4.83 -33.23
CA PHE A 825 5.45 -5.34 -33.55
C PHE A 825 6.00 -4.68 -34.83
N PRO A 826 7.27 -4.22 -34.87
CA PRO A 826 8.30 -4.34 -33.82
C PRO A 826 8.47 -3.08 -32.95
N PHE A 827 7.61 -2.07 -33.05
CA PHE A 827 7.65 -0.90 -32.14
C PHE A 827 7.54 -1.30 -30.66
N MET A 828 6.80 -2.37 -30.40
CA MET A 828 6.70 -3.03 -29.11
C MET A 828 6.77 -4.54 -29.30
N PHE A 829 7.30 -5.26 -28.32
CA PHE A 829 7.31 -6.72 -28.33
C PHE A 829 7.40 -7.28 -26.90
N TRP A 830 7.07 -8.56 -26.74
CA TRP A 830 7.27 -9.29 -25.49
C TRP A 830 8.45 -10.24 -25.59
N SER A 831 9.17 -10.44 -24.49
CA SER A 831 10.27 -11.40 -24.40
C SER A 831 10.39 -11.98 -23.00
N GLU A 832 10.98 -13.16 -22.90
CA GLU A 832 11.38 -13.72 -21.60
C GLU A 832 12.44 -12.85 -20.93
N ASP A 833 12.35 -12.74 -19.61
CA ASP A 833 13.21 -11.87 -18.81
C ASP A 833 13.36 -12.44 -17.39
N ALA A 834 14.51 -13.06 -17.11
CA ALA A 834 14.76 -13.76 -15.86
C ALA A 834 14.90 -12.84 -14.64
N GLU A 835 15.07 -11.53 -14.86
CA GLU A 835 15.24 -10.56 -13.77
C GLU A 835 13.90 -10.06 -13.21
N ILE A 836 12.76 -10.44 -13.80
CA ILE A 836 11.42 -10.13 -13.29
C ILE A 836 10.72 -11.39 -12.78
N SER A 837 9.92 -11.25 -11.72
CA SER A 837 9.26 -12.38 -11.06
C SER A 837 8.28 -13.15 -11.95
N SER A 838 7.69 -12.50 -12.95
CA SER A 838 6.78 -13.12 -13.92
C SER A 838 7.51 -13.82 -15.08
N GLY A 839 8.81 -13.57 -15.26
CA GLY A 839 9.62 -14.14 -16.34
C GLY A 839 9.32 -13.61 -17.75
N PHE A 840 8.41 -12.64 -17.93
CA PHE A 840 7.95 -12.17 -19.25
C PHE A 840 7.66 -10.67 -19.29
N GLU A 841 8.40 -9.91 -20.10
CA GLU A 841 8.43 -8.43 -20.08
C GLU A 841 8.04 -7.83 -21.44
N CYS A 842 7.43 -6.64 -21.44
CA CYS A 842 7.19 -5.86 -22.64
C CYS A 842 8.35 -4.89 -22.89
N PHE A 843 8.75 -4.77 -24.13
CA PHE A 843 9.85 -3.91 -24.58
C PHE A 843 9.35 -2.88 -25.58
N TRP A 844 10.00 -1.73 -25.53
CA TRP A 844 9.86 -0.65 -26.49
C TRP A 844 11.04 -0.66 -27.46
N PHE A 845 10.77 -0.39 -28.73
CA PHE A 845 11.79 0.15 -29.63
C PHE A 845 12.24 1.51 -29.09
N ASP A 846 13.56 1.69 -28.94
CA ASP A 846 14.14 2.89 -28.33
C ASP A 846 14.87 3.76 -29.36
N LYS A 847 15.85 3.22 -30.08
CA LYS A 847 16.58 3.98 -31.10
C LYS A 847 17.16 3.07 -32.20
N PRO A 848 17.26 3.57 -33.45
CA PRO A 848 17.95 2.88 -34.53
C PRO A 848 19.44 2.66 -34.21
N ALA A 849 20.06 1.75 -34.95
CA ALA A 849 21.50 1.53 -34.96
C ALA A 849 22.27 2.84 -35.21
N ASP A 850 23.33 3.09 -34.44
CA ASP A 850 24.23 4.22 -34.65
C ASP A 850 25.49 3.80 -35.43
N LYS A 851 26.41 4.73 -35.72
CA LYS A 851 27.64 4.40 -36.49
C LYS A 851 28.57 3.41 -35.77
N THR A 852 28.39 3.22 -34.46
CA THR A 852 29.23 2.38 -33.60
C THR A 852 28.59 1.03 -33.28
N SER A 853 27.27 0.93 -33.39
CA SER A 853 26.48 -0.27 -33.12
C SER A 853 25.85 -0.77 -34.42
N GLN A 854 26.11 -2.02 -34.79
CA GLN A 854 25.51 -2.61 -36.00
C GLN A 854 24.02 -2.96 -35.82
N CYS A 855 23.41 -2.68 -34.65
CA CYS A 855 22.05 -3.07 -34.32
C CYS A 855 21.31 -2.01 -33.52
N SER A 856 19.99 -1.98 -33.70
CA SER A 856 19.07 -1.09 -32.99
C SER A 856 18.90 -1.45 -31.51
N PHE A 857 18.47 -0.48 -30.71
CA PHE A 857 18.31 -0.61 -29.26
C PHE A 857 16.84 -0.66 -28.84
N VAL A 858 16.59 -1.40 -27.78
CA VAL A 858 15.28 -1.61 -27.17
C VAL A 858 15.37 -1.42 -25.66
N LYS A 859 14.24 -1.13 -25.01
CA LYS A 859 14.16 -0.91 -23.55
C LYS A 859 12.98 -1.67 -22.95
N PRO A 860 13.16 -2.41 -21.84
CA PRO A 860 12.04 -2.96 -21.10
C PRO A 860 11.15 -1.83 -20.55
N CYS A 861 9.84 -2.06 -20.45
CA CYS A 861 8.88 -1.07 -19.94
C CYS A 861 9.15 -0.73 -18.47
N SER A 862 9.62 -1.71 -17.70
CA SER A 862 9.82 -1.57 -16.26
C SER A 862 11.11 -0.83 -15.87
N ARG A 863 12.12 -0.79 -16.76
CA ARG A 863 13.50 -0.41 -16.43
C ARG A 863 14.15 0.50 -17.47
N LYS A 864 15.18 1.24 -17.05
CA LYS A 864 15.87 2.24 -17.89
C LYS A 864 17.03 1.69 -18.73
N LYS A 865 17.40 0.42 -18.52
CA LYS A 865 18.58 -0.21 -19.15
C LYS A 865 18.31 -0.47 -20.64
N GLU A 866 19.16 0.08 -21.51
CA GLU A 866 19.10 -0.20 -22.95
C GLU A 866 19.71 -1.56 -23.25
N ILE A 867 19.13 -2.27 -24.21
CA ILE A 867 19.57 -3.60 -24.65
C ILE A 867 19.64 -3.60 -26.18
N LEU A 868 20.59 -4.32 -26.76
CA LEU A 868 20.68 -4.50 -28.21
C LEU A 868 19.61 -5.49 -28.69
N ALA A 869 18.82 -5.13 -29.70
CA ALA A 869 17.73 -5.98 -30.19
C ALA A 869 18.18 -7.40 -30.57
N ASN A 870 19.34 -7.52 -31.23
CA ASN A 870 19.91 -8.80 -31.66
C ASN A 870 20.36 -9.72 -30.52
N SER A 871 20.68 -9.14 -29.35
CA SER A 871 21.03 -9.90 -28.14
C SER A 871 19.83 -10.57 -27.51
N ILE A 872 18.62 -10.06 -27.76
CA ILE A 872 17.36 -10.69 -27.37
C ILE A 872 16.98 -11.75 -28.41
N ASN A 873 16.91 -11.36 -29.69
CA ASN A 873 16.63 -12.27 -30.78
C ASN A 873 17.20 -11.71 -32.11
N PRO A 874 17.98 -12.47 -32.89
CA PRO A 874 18.51 -11.98 -34.17
C PRO A 874 17.41 -11.55 -35.16
N TYR A 875 16.27 -12.25 -35.21
CA TYR A 875 15.15 -11.92 -36.09
C TYR A 875 14.41 -10.64 -35.68
N LEU A 876 14.51 -10.24 -34.41
CA LEU A 876 13.98 -8.94 -33.96
C LEU A 876 14.78 -7.79 -34.58
N GLY A 877 16.10 -7.93 -34.67
CA GLY A 877 16.96 -6.96 -35.35
C GLY A 877 16.56 -6.77 -36.81
N GLU A 878 16.38 -7.89 -37.53
CA GLU A 878 15.92 -7.88 -38.93
C GLU A 878 14.55 -7.22 -39.10
N ALA A 879 13.59 -7.52 -38.22
CA ALA A 879 12.25 -6.93 -38.27
C ALA A 879 12.28 -5.41 -38.04
N ILE A 880 13.10 -4.93 -37.09
CA ILE A 880 13.30 -3.51 -36.84
C ILE A 880 13.95 -2.83 -38.05
N ASP A 881 14.96 -3.46 -38.66
CA ASP A 881 15.64 -2.91 -39.83
C ASP A 881 14.72 -2.85 -41.05
N ASP A 882 13.86 -3.84 -41.26
CA ASP A 882 12.85 -3.82 -42.32
C ASP A 882 11.80 -2.72 -42.08
N MET A 883 11.36 -2.54 -40.84
CA MET A 883 10.47 -1.44 -40.45
C MET A 883 11.13 -0.07 -40.73
N ILE A 884 12.39 0.13 -40.36
CA ILE A 884 13.09 1.41 -40.53
C ILE A 884 13.39 1.72 -41.99
N ASN A 885 13.95 0.76 -42.72
CA ASN A 885 14.48 0.98 -44.07
C ASN A 885 13.41 0.83 -45.14
N ASN A 886 12.48 -0.11 -44.96
CA ASN A 886 11.48 -0.46 -45.96
C ASN A 886 10.06 -0.01 -45.57
N GLY A 887 9.83 0.41 -44.32
CA GLY A 887 8.53 0.85 -43.84
C GLY A 887 7.49 -0.27 -43.85
N ARG A 888 7.95 -1.51 -43.67
CA ARG A 888 7.11 -2.71 -43.68
C ARG A 888 7.03 -3.29 -42.28
N LEU A 889 5.82 -3.64 -41.88
CA LEU A 889 5.57 -4.37 -40.64
C LEU A 889 5.29 -5.82 -41.00
N GLN A 890 5.86 -6.75 -40.25
CA GLN A 890 5.63 -8.19 -40.46
C GLN A 890 4.16 -8.57 -40.19
N PHE A 891 3.48 -7.82 -39.32
CA PHE A 891 2.10 -8.03 -38.94
C PHE A 891 1.37 -6.69 -39.05
N GLY A 892 0.32 -6.66 -39.87
CA GLY A 892 -0.52 -5.47 -40.05
C GLY A 892 -1.78 -5.52 -39.18
N VAL A 893 -2.88 -4.99 -39.71
CA VAL A 893 -4.22 -5.23 -39.18
C VAL A 893 -4.69 -6.62 -39.62
N PHE A 894 -5.23 -7.41 -38.71
CA PHE A 894 -5.71 -8.78 -38.98
C PHE A 894 -7.05 -9.07 -38.29
N ASN A 895 -7.74 -10.12 -38.75
CA ASN A 895 -9.02 -10.55 -38.17
C ASN A 895 -8.79 -11.45 -36.95
N ILE A 896 -9.47 -11.14 -35.85
CA ILE A 896 -9.42 -11.90 -34.62
C ILE A 896 -10.76 -11.77 -33.88
N THR A 897 -11.45 -12.88 -33.71
CA THR A 897 -12.72 -12.98 -32.99
C THR A 897 -12.44 -13.43 -31.56
N ILE A 898 -13.01 -12.76 -30.56
CA ILE A 898 -12.97 -13.25 -29.18
C ILE A 898 -14.24 -13.99 -28.82
N ASP A 899 -14.09 -15.05 -28.03
CA ASP A 899 -15.23 -15.76 -27.46
C ASP A 899 -15.87 -14.84 -26.41
N GLN A 900 -17.10 -14.40 -26.66
CA GLN A 900 -17.88 -13.72 -25.63
C GLN A 900 -18.14 -14.73 -24.51
N SER A 901 -17.62 -14.48 -23.32
CA SER A 901 -18.11 -15.15 -22.11
C SER A 901 -19.62 -14.93 -22.04
N ALA A 902 -20.39 -16.02 -21.98
CA ALA A 902 -21.82 -15.99 -21.71
C ALA A 902 -22.05 -15.29 -20.35
N GLY A 903 -22.33 -14.00 -20.41
CA GLY A 903 -22.62 -13.14 -19.27
C GLY A 903 -23.78 -12.24 -19.66
N ASP A 904 -24.89 -12.88 -20.02
CA ASP A 904 -26.24 -12.34 -20.11
C ASP A 904 -27.20 -13.53 -20.25
N SER A 905 -27.34 -14.28 -19.15
CA SER A 905 -28.48 -15.17 -18.89
C SER A 905 -28.62 -15.42 -17.40
#